data_AF-A0A932VTZ1-F1
#
_entry.id   AF-A0A932VTZ1-F1
#
_cell.length_a   1.000
_cell.length_b   1.000
_cell.length_c   1.000
_cell.angle_alpha   90.00
_cell.angle_beta   90.00
_cell.angle_gamma   90.00
#
_symmetry.space_group_name_H-M   'P 1'
#
loop_
_entity.id
_entity.type
_entity.pdbx_description
1 polymer ?
#
loop_
_entity_poly.entity_id
_entity_poly.type
_entity_poly.pdbx_seq_one_letter_code
_entity_poly.pdbx_strand_id
1 'polypeptide(L)'
;MKNRENVSGSRAVEYKIPNIIEINESQNRIEIGKKTMVMLVGLPGSGKSTFAYNNFPMDSVISTDRLRHELTGNIHNQVISSKAFLLARKIAETRLKEGEISVLDAQNLTEARRNEFYEIAKKAGAKVVTIFLNVSPEMAAERDTERKRHAGADYIKSKKSEFAAVKRSLEKSRHIDTVYIVDPEAASSVSVELPQEYIESREADRELMKEAEVAETILGYAEIGLLKKENMESRESVSVPSGSLITVRNIEQSKTSEFLDYNFMSHQVIDVLSVARRLSSDVSDQAVNDVVSYLVKERTKLNLTSVLSYPSEFDLDKVLARVEKKSKDGNDGLKLLVFPVNQASVNRKDFINVERGFDLKEEPLFLIGDVQGCLTAVQELAGKIKHENYEGAHSDEEYQKRKIVFVGDMADRGPYDAEAVIYISALVRQGRAVLVRGNHDDNLLKVLKGNLSAGSRETNKTAKELRERLSQRSIEKVIEMLEAAPSYIEWKNLAVVHASLPRMPLTEKDIEKDSDKHIHGIRGDFAGGRRPAEKLKNVVAKDPGILVVGGHTHDEPPAHVNMISGTVGLDLSTDLRGVLYGMYYPELQFLSAEEPSVVNLHKIMEGGALPSGQDLLALVRYADELGMIETKQGIGEYAGLTIINYSRTTDASGLWEKLPTLRHFRGLIIDSNGSVVARPFEKTHKAGIEIPLEELNIVPEKVFEKANGSMGIVYFWNGKWRVSTKFSFENNNFTKPAQDLLDKMNKDKMDPAKTYLFEIILPDEAHIVDYGNEKSLILLNAVNKETGVNDEWSRVEAAANYMGTRAAVDLTGKFKGMTIAQIYEYAQQEGTLENLEGLMAQYRDKDGKIITVKVKTRGYDDKKFVRDQLDWEKLVEEFNKETLDIDEDKREKLLKYNFDNTFANATLETRITWMRDRVNEIVNELRDLLVLPSELARLKYEENIEKGMNKTAALRQAAAAMVPDLEAYMKASKTDKHKGDVGYIISFLKSVLSDESEPETKLRDQAFKIVKEEIEAEEKRRPKNSFWLVPGK
;
A
#
# COMPACT_ATOMS: atom_id res chain seq x y z
N MET A 1 -38.57 -91.03 -4.77
CA MET A 1 -37.50 -90.53 -3.88
C MET A 1 -36.52 -89.73 -4.74
N LYS A 2 -36.10 -88.58 -4.21
CA LYS A 2 -35.45 -87.44 -4.88
C LYS A 2 -34.27 -87.83 -5.79
N ASN A 3 -34.20 -87.25 -7.00
CA ASN A 3 -32.93 -86.98 -7.66
C ASN A 3 -32.97 -85.68 -8.46
N ARG A 4 -31.88 -84.92 -8.30
CA ARG A 4 -31.65 -83.53 -8.72
C ARG A 4 -31.39 -83.44 -10.22
N GLU A 5 -31.97 -82.42 -10.85
CA GLU A 5 -31.58 -81.92 -12.16
C GLU A 5 -30.23 -81.20 -12.07
N ASN A 6 -29.25 -81.66 -12.86
CA ASN A 6 -28.05 -80.91 -13.18
C ASN A 6 -28.37 -80.00 -14.37
N VAL A 7 -28.40 -78.69 -14.14
CA VAL A 7 -28.45 -77.68 -15.19
C VAL A 7 -27.02 -77.40 -15.68
N SER A 8 -26.71 -77.90 -16.87
CA SER A 8 -25.61 -77.39 -17.68
C SER A 8 -26.04 -76.08 -18.34
N GLY A 9 -25.43 -74.97 -17.93
CA GLY A 9 -25.65 -73.65 -18.52
C GLY A 9 -24.35 -72.87 -18.59
N SER A 10 -23.48 -73.21 -19.54
CA SER A 10 -22.31 -72.42 -19.92
C SER A 10 -22.77 -71.10 -20.56
N ARG A 11 -22.73 -70.00 -19.81
CA ARG A 11 -22.76 -68.63 -20.38
C ARG A 11 -21.35 -68.30 -20.87
N ALA A 12 -21.15 -68.31 -22.19
CA ALA A 12 -20.00 -67.70 -22.83
C ALA A 12 -19.98 -66.20 -22.47
N VAL A 13 -18.88 -65.75 -21.88
CA VAL A 13 -18.63 -64.32 -21.61
C VAL A 13 -18.03 -63.73 -22.88
N GLU A 14 -18.72 -62.81 -23.54
CA GLU A 14 -18.15 -62.01 -24.63
C GLU A 14 -16.97 -61.19 -24.10
N TYR A 15 -15.79 -61.40 -24.67
CA TYR A 15 -14.58 -60.65 -24.33
C TYR A 15 -14.63 -59.26 -25.00
N LYS A 16 -14.82 -58.19 -24.22
CA LYS A 16 -14.61 -56.81 -24.71
C LYS A 16 -13.11 -56.56 -24.84
N ILE A 17 -12.60 -56.61 -26.07
CA ILE A 17 -11.22 -56.29 -26.41
C ILE A 17 -11.12 -54.76 -26.63
N PRO A 18 -10.11 -54.07 -26.06
CA PRO A 18 -9.92 -52.64 -26.27
C PRO A 18 -9.67 -52.32 -27.76
N ASN A 19 -10.15 -51.17 -28.22
CA ASN A 19 -9.82 -50.69 -29.56
C ASN A 19 -8.34 -50.24 -29.58
N ILE A 20 -7.51 -50.84 -30.44
CA ILE A 20 -6.07 -50.54 -30.52
C ILE A 20 -5.84 -49.72 -31.78
N ILE A 21 -5.23 -48.54 -31.61
CA ILE A 21 -4.93 -47.60 -32.68
C ILE A 21 -3.42 -47.30 -32.62
N GLU A 22 -2.71 -47.61 -33.70
CA GLU A 22 -1.30 -47.23 -33.84
C GLU A 22 -1.20 -45.82 -34.44
N ILE A 23 -0.48 -44.93 -33.76
CA ILE A 23 -0.30 -43.54 -34.12
C ILE A 23 1.11 -43.36 -34.69
N ASN A 24 1.15 -43.03 -35.97
CA ASN A 24 2.35 -42.83 -36.77
C ASN A 24 2.24 -41.50 -37.55
N GLU A 25 3.24 -41.13 -38.34
CA GLU A 25 3.22 -39.86 -39.10
C GLU A 25 2.01 -39.71 -40.05
N SER A 26 1.43 -40.82 -40.53
CA SER A 26 0.28 -40.82 -41.44
C SER A 26 -1.09 -40.86 -40.75
N GLN A 27 -1.15 -41.34 -39.50
CA GLN A 27 -2.34 -41.34 -38.63
C GLN A 27 -1.98 -40.69 -37.29
N ASN A 28 -2.17 -39.38 -37.19
CA ASN A 28 -1.68 -38.57 -36.07
C ASN A 28 -2.81 -37.97 -35.20
N ARG A 29 -4.02 -38.54 -35.20
CA ARG A 29 -5.16 -38.01 -34.42
C ARG A 29 -5.53 -38.91 -33.23
N ILE A 30 -5.77 -38.27 -32.09
CA ILE A 30 -6.28 -38.91 -30.87
C ILE A 30 -7.54 -38.16 -30.43
N GLU A 31 -8.67 -38.85 -30.38
CA GLU A 31 -9.94 -38.26 -29.94
C GLU A 31 -10.20 -38.54 -28.46
N ILE A 32 -10.45 -37.48 -27.68
CA ILE A 32 -10.79 -37.56 -26.25
C ILE A 32 -12.09 -36.80 -26.00
N GLY A 33 -13.14 -37.52 -25.57
CA GLY A 33 -14.43 -36.92 -25.21
C GLY A 33 -14.51 -36.46 -23.75
N LYS A 34 -15.61 -35.77 -23.40
CA LYS A 34 -15.93 -35.47 -21.99
C LYS A 34 -16.06 -36.75 -21.16
N LYS A 35 -15.86 -36.63 -19.84
CA LYS A 35 -15.95 -37.74 -18.88
C LYS A 35 -15.04 -38.91 -19.24
N THR A 36 -13.76 -38.60 -19.41
CA THR A 36 -12.72 -39.55 -19.83
C THR A 36 -11.54 -39.55 -18.85
N MET A 37 -11.14 -40.74 -18.42
CA MET A 37 -9.87 -41.00 -17.76
C MET A 37 -8.82 -41.27 -18.83
N VAL A 38 -7.83 -40.39 -18.96
CA VAL A 38 -6.69 -40.54 -19.85
C VAL A 38 -5.49 -41.03 -19.06
N MET A 39 -5.01 -42.22 -19.38
CA MET A 39 -3.88 -42.87 -18.73
C MET A 39 -2.63 -42.75 -19.60
N LEU A 40 -1.65 -41.93 -19.19
CA LEU A 40 -0.36 -41.90 -19.87
C LEU A 40 0.52 -43.07 -19.40
N VAL A 41 1.09 -43.82 -20.32
CA VAL A 41 1.93 -44.99 -20.02
C VAL A 41 3.24 -44.88 -20.78
N GLY A 42 4.36 -45.10 -20.10
CA GLY A 42 5.69 -45.05 -20.71
C GLY A 42 6.81 -44.90 -19.68
N LEU A 43 8.03 -45.25 -20.07
CA LEU A 43 9.22 -45.15 -19.22
C LEU A 43 9.52 -43.68 -18.84
N PRO A 44 10.22 -43.41 -17.73
CA PRO A 44 10.92 -42.13 -17.58
C PRO A 44 11.78 -41.85 -18.84
N GLY A 45 11.86 -40.60 -19.29
CA GLY A 45 12.49 -40.29 -20.58
C GLY A 45 11.56 -40.38 -21.81
N SER A 46 10.40 -41.04 -21.72
CA SER A 46 9.53 -41.30 -22.89
C SER A 46 8.72 -40.09 -23.40
N GLY A 47 8.75 -38.93 -22.71
CA GLY A 47 8.04 -37.71 -23.13
C GLY A 47 6.63 -37.51 -22.55
N LYS A 48 6.16 -38.31 -21.58
CA LYS A 48 4.79 -38.21 -21.00
C LYS A 48 4.39 -36.81 -20.53
N SER A 49 5.18 -36.18 -19.65
CA SER A 49 4.83 -34.87 -19.10
C SER A 49 4.82 -33.79 -20.18
N THR A 50 5.76 -33.86 -21.13
CA THR A 50 5.78 -32.98 -22.32
C THR A 50 4.55 -33.18 -23.19
N PHE A 51 4.16 -34.43 -23.41
CA PHE A 51 2.95 -34.79 -24.14
C PHE A 51 1.69 -34.25 -23.44
N ALA A 52 1.61 -34.40 -22.12
CA ALA A 52 0.50 -33.92 -21.30
C ALA A 52 0.36 -32.40 -21.41
N TYR A 53 1.47 -31.68 -21.20
CA TYR A 53 1.56 -30.22 -21.28
C TYR A 53 1.19 -29.69 -22.67
N ASN A 54 1.65 -30.36 -23.72
CA ASN A 54 1.33 -29.94 -25.08
C ASN A 54 -0.14 -30.21 -25.43
N ASN A 55 -0.74 -31.29 -24.96
CA ASN A 55 -2.00 -31.75 -25.52
C ASN A 55 -3.23 -31.48 -24.66
N PHE A 56 -3.08 -31.20 -23.37
CA PHE A 56 -4.19 -31.04 -22.42
C PHE A 56 -4.08 -29.76 -21.59
N PRO A 57 -5.19 -29.16 -21.12
CA PRO A 57 -5.15 -28.07 -20.13
C PRO A 57 -4.43 -28.48 -18.86
N MET A 58 -3.64 -27.59 -18.26
CA MET A 58 -2.83 -27.95 -17.08
C MET A 58 -3.70 -28.40 -15.90
N ASP A 59 -4.89 -27.83 -15.74
CA ASP A 59 -5.83 -28.16 -14.66
C ASP A 59 -6.41 -29.58 -14.79
N SER A 60 -6.33 -30.18 -15.98
CA SER A 60 -6.78 -31.57 -16.23
C SER A 60 -5.70 -32.62 -15.92
N VAL A 61 -4.44 -32.21 -15.77
CA VAL A 61 -3.29 -33.10 -15.61
C VAL A 61 -2.98 -33.36 -14.13
N ILE A 62 -3.16 -34.60 -13.71
CA ILE A 62 -2.80 -35.11 -12.40
C ILE A 62 -1.41 -35.73 -12.48
N SER A 63 -0.39 -34.97 -12.10
CA SER A 63 0.99 -35.48 -12.05
C SER A 63 1.29 -36.07 -10.68
N THR A 64 1.60 -37.36 -10.65
CA THR A 64 2.00 -38.06 -9.40
C THR A 64 3.31 -37.53 -8.83
N ASP A 65 4.18 -36.99 -9.68
CA ASP A 65 5.40 -36.29 -9.26
C ASP A 65 5.09 -34.95 -8.59
N ARG A 66 4.15 -34.17 -9.15
CA ARG A 66 3.68 -32.92 -8.56
C ARG A 66 3.00 -33.16 -7.21
N LEU A 67 2.14 -34.18 -7.11
CA LEU A 67 1.47 -34.52 -5.85
C LEU A 67 2.44 -35.04 -4.79
N ARG A 68 3.50 -35.78 -5.19
CA ARG A 68 4.57 -36.16 -4.26
C ARG A 68 5.29 -34.92 -3.73
N HIS A 69 5.66 -33.99 -4.61
CA HIS A 69 6.25 -32.73 -4.21
C HIS A 69 5.35 -31.95 -3.25
N GLU A 70 4.06 -31.83 -3.56
CA GLU A 70 3.09 -31.11 -2.72
C GLU A 70 2.93 -31.74 -1.32
N LEU A 71 3.07 -33.07 -1.23
CA LEU A 71 2.95 -33.82 0.03
C LEU A 71 4.25 -33.90 0.84
N THR A 72 5.43 -33.80 0.23
CA THR A 72 6.70 -34.17 0.91
C THR A 72 7.88 -33.25 0.63
N GLY A 73 7.78 -32.31 -0.29
CA GLY A 73 8.92 -31.50 -0.77
C GLY A 73 9.99 -32.30 -1.53
N ASN A 74 9.90 -33.64 -1.60
CA ASN A 74 10.88 -34.52 -2.24
C ASN A 74 10.19 -35.51 -3.17
N ILE A 75 10.42 -35.35 -4.48
CA ILE A 75 9.78 -36.16 -5.53
C ILE A 75 10.25 -37.63 -5.53
N HIS A 76 11.42 -37.90 -4.93
CA HIS A 76 12.05 -39.22 -4.88
C HIS A 76 11.66 -40.04 -3.64
N ASN A 77 10.88 -39.47 -2.71
CA ASN A 77 10.44 -40.19 -1.52
C ASN A 77 9.43 -41.30 -1.87
N GLN A 78 9.94 -42.53 -2.00
CA GLN A 78 9.13 -43.69 -2.37
C GLN A 78 8.20 -44.17 -1.24
N VAL A 79 8.46 -43.80 0.02
CA VAL A 79 7.66 -44.18 1.20
C VAL A 79 6.25 -43.56 1.14
N ILE A 80 6.10 -42.38 0.51
CA ILE A 80 4.85 -41.61 0.47
C ILE A 80 4.13 -41.74 -0.88
N SER A 81 4.68 -42.55 -1.81
CA SER A 81 4.03 -42.81 -3.11
C SER A 81 2.60 -43.33 -2.93
N SER A 82 2.33 -44.16 -1.91
CA SER A 82 0.97 -44.63 -1.59
C SER A 82 -0.03 -43.50 -1.29
N LYS A 83 0.38 -42.45 -0.55
CA LYS A 83 -0.45 -41.27 -0.26
C LYS A 83 -0.61 -40.37 -1.47
N ALA A 84 0.44 -40.17 -2.28
CA ALA A 84 0.35 -39.40 -3.52
C ALA A 84 -0.62 -40.05 -4.52
N PHE A 85 -0.57 -41.38 -4.66
CA PHE A 85 -1.55 -42.12 -5.45
C PHE A 85 -2.95 -42.07 -4.84
N LEU A 86 -3.10 -42.06 -3.51
CA LEU A 86 -4.40 -41.85 -2.86
C LEU A 86 -5.01 -40.49 -3.21
N LEU A 87 -4.22 -39.43 -3.20
CA LEU A 87 -4.67 -38.09 -3.56
C LEU A 87 -4.99 -38.00 -5.06
N ALA A 88 -4.14 -38.57 -5.91
CA ALA A 88 -4.40 -38.66 -7.35
C ALA A 88 -5.73 -39.36 -7.65
N ARG A 89 -6.04 -40.44 -6.93
CA ARG A 89 -7.31 -41.16 -7.03
C ARG A 89 -8.50 -40.29 -6.62
N LYS A 90 -8.40 -39.54 -5.53
CA LYS A 90 -9.47 -38.63 -5.08
C LYS A 90 -9.73 -37.52 -6.11
N ILE A 91 -8.67 -36.89 -6.62
CA ILE A 91 -8.80 -35.83 -7.64
C ILE A 91 -9.45 -36.40 -8.91
N ALA A 92 -8.98 -37.56 -9.38
CA ALA A 92 -9.57 -38.25 -10.52
C ALA A 92 -11.04 -38.61 -10.30
N GLU A 93 -11.39 -39.14 -9.13
CA GLU A 93 -12.77 -39.49 -8.80
C GLU A 93 -13.69 -38.27 -8.82
N THR A 94 -13.29 -37.16 -8.21
CA THR A 94 -14.07 -35.91 -8.21
C THR A 94 -14.26 -35.38 -9.62
N ARG A 95 -13.17 -35.25 -10.40
CA ARG A 95 -13.24 -34.75 -11.78
C ARG A 95 -14.18 -35.60 -12.63
N LEU A 96 -14.03 -36.92 -12.59
CA LEU A 96 -14.86 -37.81 -13.40
C LEU A 96 -16.34 -37.82 -12.98
N LYS A 97 -16.65 -37.59 -11.69
CA LYS A 97 -18.04 -37.44 -11.22
C LYS A 97 -18.70 -36.19 -11.81
N GLU A 98 -17.97 -35.09 -11.88
CA GLU A 98 -18.42 -33.84 -12.52
C GLU A 98 -18.46 -33.91 -14.05
N GLY A 99 -18.08 -35.05 -14.65
CA GLY A 99 -18.08 -35.22 -16.10
C GLY A 99 -16.82 -34.69 -16.80
N GLU A 100 -15.79 -34.35 -16.03
CA GLU A 100 -14.56 -33.74 -16.52
C GLU A 100 -13.57 -34.76 -17.13
N ILE A 101 -12.61 -34.26 -17.90
CA ILE A 101 -11.43 -35.02 -18.34
C ILE A 101 -10.41 -35.07 -17.19
N SER A 102 -9.82 -36.25 -16.96
CA SER A 102 -8.76 -36.46 -15.98
C SER A 102 -7.57 -37.18 -16.61
N VAL A 103 -6.42 -36.52 -16.69
CA VAL A 103 -5.20 -37.04 -17.34
C VAL A 103 -4.19 -37.43 -16.27
N LEU A 104 -3.85 -38.71 -16.16
CA LEU A 104 -2.88 -39.20 -15.18
C LEU A 104 -1.47 -39.24 -15.78
N ASP A 105 -0.59 -38.34 -15.33
CA ASP A 105 0.84 -38.36 -15.63
C ASP A 105 1.62 -39.15 -14.56
N ALA A 106 1.90 -40.41 -14.89
CA ALA A 106 2.71 -41.34 -14.11
C ALA A 106 3.35 -42.40 -15.03
N GLN A 107 4.25 -43.24 -14.51
CA GLN A 107 4.85 -44.31 -15.33
C GLN A 107 3.84 -45.39 -15.76
N ASN A 108 2.90 -45.73 -14.87
CA ASN A 108 1.78 -46.66 -15.11
C ASN A 108 2.15 -48.02 -15.77
N LEU A 109 3.35 -48.54 -15.50
CA LEU A 109 3.88 -49.76 -16.14
C LEU A 109 3.17 -51.06 -15.71
N THR A 110 2.67 -51.15 -14.47
CA THR A 110 2.05 -52.37 -13.94
C THR A 110 0.52 -52.32 -13.97
N GLU A 111 -0.12 -53.46 -14.25
CA GLU A 111 -1.58 -53.58 -14.29
C GLU A 111 -2.24 -53.27 -12.94
N ALA A 112 -1.64 -53.70 -11.83
CA ALA A 112 -2.12 -53.41 -10.49
C ALA A 112 -2.28 -51.90 -10.23
N ARG A 113 -1.33 -51.07 -10.68
CA ARG A 113 -1.40 -49.61 -10.53
C ARG A 113 -2.50 -48.99 -11.40
N ARG A 114 -2.72 -49.53 -12.59
CA ARG A 114 -3.74 -49.02 -13.51
C ARG A 114 -5.16 -49.40 -13.07
N ASN A 115 -5.34 -50.61 -12.54
CA ASN A 115 -6.64 -51.15 -12.11
C ASN A 115 -7.36 -50.25 -11.11
N GLU A 116 -6.64 -49.60 -10.19
CA GLU A 116 -7.25 -48.70 -9.21
C GLU A 116 -7.94 -47.49 -9.87
N PHE A 117 -7.34 -46.91 -10.92
CA PHE A 117 -7.93 -45.81 -11.67
C PHE A 117 -9.02 -46.28 -12.64
N TYR A 118 -8.88 -47.50 -13.17
CA TYR A 118 -9.93 -48.13 -13.98
C TYR A 118 -11.22 -48.34 -13.19
N GLU A 119 -11.13 -48.79 -11.93
CA GLU A 119 -12.30 -48.93 -11.08
C GLU A 119 -12.94 -47.58 -10.74
N ILE A 120 -12.15 -46.52 -10.58
CA ILE A 120 -12.66 -45.15 -10.40
C ILE A 120 -13.41 -44.69 -11.65
N ALA A 121 -12.82 -44.86 -12.83
CA ALA A 121 -13.46 -44.51 -14.09
C ALA A 121 -14.75 -45.30 -14.32
N LYS A 122 -14.74 -46.60 -14.05
CA LYS A 122 -15.92 -47.46 -14.15
C LYS A 122 -17.03 -47.04 -13.21
N LYS A 123 -16.71 -46.72 -11.94
CA LYS A 123 -17.69 -46.21 -10.96
C LYS A 123 -18.29 -44.87 -11.38
N ALA A 124 -17.48 -44.00 -11.98
CA ALA A 124 -17.96 -42.73 -12.50
C ALA A 124 -18.75 -42.88 -13.82
N GLY A 125 -18.69 -44.03 -14.48
CA GLY A 125 -19.23 -44.21 -15.83
C GLY A 125 -18.44 -43.43 -16.89
N ALA A 126 -17.13 -43.27 -16.68
CA ALA A 126 -16.21 -42.58 -17.57
C ALA A 126 -15.54 -43.55 -18.55
N LYS A 127 -15.20 -43.06 -19.75
CA LYS A 127 -14.38 -43.81 -20.70
C LYS A 127 -12.94 -43.90 -20.18
N VAL A 128 -12.27 -45.01 -20.47
CA VAL A 128 -10.85 -45.20 -20.17
C VAL A 128 -10.07 -45.22 -21.47
N VAL A 129 -9.27 -44.19 -21.69
CA VAL A 129 -8.33 -44.08 -22.81
C VAL A 129 -6.92 -44.21 -22.28
N THR A 130 -6.12 -45.09 -22.89
CA THR A 130 -4.69 -45.22 -22.56
C THR A 130 -3.84 -44.74 -23.72
N ILE A 131 -2.90 -43.85 -23.45
CA ILE A 131 -1.91 -43.37 -24.42
C ILE A 131 -0.56 -43.95 -24.03
N PHE A 132 -0.08 -44.91 -24.81
CA PHE A 132 1.18 -45.59 -24.61
C PHE A 132 2.26 -44.97 -25.50
N LEU A 133 3.22 -44.25 -24.89
CA LEU A 133 4.38 -43.71 -25.58
C LEU A 133 5.44 -44.81 -25.73
N ASN A 134 5.50 -45.41 -26.92
CA ASN A 134 6.29 -46.60 -27.22
C ASN A 134 7.76 -46.28 -27.51
N VAL A 135 8.45 -45.66 -26.55
CA VAL A 135 9.88 -45.33 -26.64
C VAL A 135 10.71 -46.47 -26.06
N SER A 136 11.68 -46.98 -26.81
CA SER A 136 12.56 -48.06 -26.34
C SER A 136 13.32 -47.65 -25.07
N PRO A 137 13.67 -48.59 -24.17
CA PRO A 137 14.47 -48.28 -22.99
C PRO A 137 15.81 -47.61 -23.31
N GLU A 138 16.41 -47.96 -24.44
CA GLU A 138 17.66 -47.38 -24.93
C GLU A 138 17.47 -45.91 -25.32
N MET A 139 16.46 -45.59 -26.15
CA MET A 139 16.13 -44.20 -26.52
C MET A 139 15.62 -43.39 -25.33
N ALA A 140 14.87 -44.02 -24.42
CA ALA A 140 14.36 -43.37 -23.22
C ALA A 140 15.50 -43.00 -22.27
N ALA A 141 16.52 -43.86 -22.13
CA ALA A 141 17.73 -43.57 -21.35
C ALA A 141 18.60 -42.49 -22.01
N GLU A 142 18.74 -42.51 -23.34
CA GLU A 142 19.44 -41.45 -24.09
C GLU A 142 18.73 -40.09 -23.94
N ARG A 143 17.42 -40.05 -24.17
CA ARG A 143 16.60 -38.86 -23.90
C ARG A 143 16.63 -38.45 -22.43
N ASP A 144 16.78 -39.39 -21.51
CA ASP A 144 16.97 -39.08 -20.09
C ASP A 144 18.27 -38.32 -19.87
N THR A 145 19.38 -38.64 -20.54
CA THR A 145 20.65 -37.89 -20.41
C THR A 145 20.58 -36.45 -20.91
N GLU A 146 19.67 -36.14 -21.83
CA GLU A 146 19.43 -34.77 -22.31
C GLU A 146 18.35 -34.02 -21.51
N ARG A 147 17.65 -34.72 -20.60
CA ARG A 147 16.59 -34.12 -19.78
C ARG A 147 17.18 -33.43 -18.56
N LYS A 148 16.69 -32.22 -18.29
CA LYS A 148 16.95 -31.47 -17.04
C LYS A 148 16.59 -32.21 -15.72
N ARG A 149 15.95 -33.39 -15.80
CA ARG A 149 15.55 -34.23 -14.66
C ARG A 149 15.74 -35.69 -15.06
N HIS A 150 16.83 -36.29 -14.58
CA HIS A 150 17.21 -37.67 -14.83
C HIS A 150 16.46 -38.63 -13.91
N ALA A 151 15.93 -39.72 -14.45
CA ALA A 151 15.52 -40.87 -13.66
C ALA A 151 16.68 -41.86 -13.43
N GLY A 152 17.77 -41.72 -14.20
CA GLY A 152 18.95 -42.56 -14.15
C GLY A 152 18.91 -43.65 -15.21
N ALA A 153 19.94 -43.70 -16.07
CA ALA A 153 20.00 -44.64 -17.19
C ALA A 153 19.90 -46.11 -16.75
N ASP A 154 20.51 -46.46 -15.62
CA ASP A 154 20.48 -47.83 -15.09
C ASP A 154 19.09 -48.21 -14.54
N TYR A 155 18.38 -47.26 -13.92
CA TYR A 155 17.00 -47.45 -13.47
C TYR A 155 16.03 -47.63 -14.65
N ILE A 156 16.20 -46.83 -15.72
CA ILE A 156 15.38 -46.97 -16.93
C ILE A 156 15.64 -48.33 -17.59
N LYS A 157 16.90 -48.73 -17.71
CA LYS A 157 17.29 -50.05 -18.25
C LYS A 157 16.79 -51.20 -17.37
N SER A 158 16.78 -51.06 -16.04
CA SER A 158 16.26 -52.09 -15.13
C SER A 158 14.75 -52.32 -15.28
N LYS A 159 14.02 -51.38 -15.89
CA LYS A 159 12.57 -51.48 -16.17
C LYS A 159 12.23 -52.10 -17.53
N LYS A 160 13.23 -52.57 -18.29
CA LYS A 160 13.06 -53.18 -19.61
C LYS A 160 12.09 -54.38 -19.63
N SER A 161 12.17 -55.26 -18.64
CA SER A 161 11.28 -56.44 -18.54
C SER A 161 9.82 -56.04 -18.25
N GLU A 162 9.61 -55.07 -17.36
CA GLU A 162 8.29 -54.51 -17.07
C GLU A 162 7.69 -53.83 -18.32
N PHE A 163 8.48 -53.01 -19.02
CA PHE A 163 8.06 -52.31 -20.24
C PHE A 163 7.68 -53.26 -21.39
N ALA A 164 8.47 -54.33 -21.60
CA ALA A 164 8.19 -55.34 -22.63
C ALA A 164 6.83 -56.05 -22.42
N ALA A 165 6.36 -56.12 -21.17
CA ALA A 165 5.06 -56.71 -20.83
C ALA A 165 3.89 -55.71 -20.96
N VAL A 166 4.13 -54.39 -21.04
CA VAL A 166 3.10 -53.35 -21.07
C VAL A 166 2.18 -53.50 -22.28
N LYS A 167 2.73 -53.56 -23.50
CA LYS A 167 1.92 -53.64 -24.74
C LYS A 167 0.93 -54.80 -24.66
N ARG A 168 1.40 -56.01 -24.35
CA ARG A 168 0.54 -57.20 -24.19
C ARG A 168 -0.48 -57.08 -23.07
N SER A 169 -0.14 -56.38 -21.97
CA SER A 169 -1.06 -56.15 -20.85
C SER A 169 -2.16 -55.14 -21.21
N LEU A 170 -1.85 -54.10 -21.98
CA LEU A 170 -2.83 -53.13 -22.47
C LEU A 170 -3.78 -53.77 -23.49
N GLU A 171 -3.26 -54.54 -24.44
CA GLU A 171 -4.04 -55.25 -25.48
C GLU A 171 -5.06 -56.25 -24.88
N LYS A 172 -4.75 -56.83 -23.71
CA LYS A 172 -5.60 -57.82 -23.04
C LYS A 172 -6.50 -57.23 -21.94
N SER A 173 -6.40 -55.93 -21.66
CA SER A 173 -7.13 -55.33 -20.54
C SER A 173 -8.61 -55.13 -20.87
N ARG A 174 -9.49 -55.77 -20.09
CA ARG A 174 -10.96 -55.64 -20.19
C ARG A 174 -11.51 -54.28 -19.72
N HIS A 175 -10.65 -53.45 -19.14
CA HIS A 175 -11.02 -52.21 -18.46
C HIS A 175 -10.78 -50.97 -19.32
N ILE A 176 -10.13 -51.12 -20.48
CA ILE A 176 -9.76 -50.03 -21.37
C ILE A 176 -10.75 -50.00 -22.53
N ASP A 177 -11.21 -48.80 -22.91
CA ASP A 177 -12.02 -48.63 -24.11
C ASP A 177 -11.16 -48.45 -25.36
N THR A 178 -10.07 -47.69 -25.26
CA THR A 178 -9.15 -47.42 -26.38
C THR A 178 -7.71 -47.32 -25.92
N VAL A 179 -6.79 -47.94 -26.68
CA VAL A 179 -5.34 -47.86 -26.50
C VAL A 179 -4.75 -47.20 -27.74
N TYR A 180 -4.14 -46.02 -27.57
CA TYR A 180 -3.33 -45.37 -28.58
C TYR A 180 -1.86 -45.72 -28.34
N ILE A 181 -1.23 -46.35 -29.32
CA ILE A 181 0.21 -46.64 -29.30
C ILE A 181 0.89 -45.55 -30.12
N VAL A 182 1.61 -44.67 -29.45
CA VAL A 182 2.26 -43.51 -30.09
C VAL A 182 3.72 -43.83 -30.29
N ASP A 183 4.12 -43.87 -31.57
CA ASP A 183 5.51 -44.08 -31.93
C ASP A 183 6.37 -42.84 -31.62
N PRO A 184 7.68 -43.02 -31.31
CA PRO A 184 8.55 -41.93 -30.87
C PRO A 184 8.65 -40.77 -31.85
N GLU A 185 8.50 -41.05 -33.15
CA GLU A 185 8.57 -40.09 -34.27
C GLU A 185 7.28 -39.28 -34.41
N ALA A 186 6.12 -39.87 -34.06
CA ALA A 186 4.81 -39.21 -34.13
C ALA A 186 4.46 -38.40 -32.86
N ALA A 187 5.19 -38.57 -31.77
CA ALA A 187 4.87 -37.96 -30.47
C ALA A 187 4.85 -36.42 -30.47
N SER A 188 5.63 -35.78 -31.34
CA SER A 188 5.69 -34.32 -31.48
C SER A 188 4.66 -33.75 -32.47
N SER A 189 4.11 -34.57 -33.37
CA SER A 189 3.19 -34.17 -34.45
C SER A 189 1.76 -34.66 -34.24
N VAL A 190 1.48 -35.38 -33.14
CA VAL A 190 0.13 -35.85 -32.82
C VAL A 190 -0.80 -34.68 -32.47
N SER A 191 -2.04 -34.75 -32.95
CA SER A 191 -3.12 -33.83 -32.64
C SER A 191 -4.14 -34.52 -31.73
N VAL A 192 -4.22 -34.08 -30.48
CA VAL A 192 -5.28 -34.50 -29.55
C VAL A 192 -6.49 -33.58 -29.71
N GLU A 193 -7.59 -34.15 -30.20
CA GLU A 193 -8.89 -33.48 -30.30
C GLU A 193 -9.64 -33.58 -28.96
N LEU A 194 -10.00 -32.42 -28.42
CA LEU A 194 -10.69 -32.27 -27.15
C LEU A 194 -12.04 -31.55 -27.37
N PRO A 195 -12.97 -31.61 -26.41
CA PRO A 195 -14.15 -30.74 -26.44
C PRO A 195 -13.71 -29.27 -26.42
N GLN A 196 -14.46 -28.41 -27.11
CA GLN A 196 -14.11 -27.01 -27.38
C GLN A 196 -13.63 -26.23 -26.13
N GLU A 197 -14.33 -26.37 -25.01
CA GLU A 197 -13.98 -25.71 -23.73
C GLU A 197 -12.58 -26.08 -23.18
N TYR A 198 -12.10 -27.30 -23.47
CA TYR A 198 -10.74 -27.74 -23.11
C TYR A 198 -9.71 -27.27 -24.12
N ILE A 199 -10.07 -27.12 -25.39
CA ILE A 199 -9.19 -26.50 -26.40
C ILE A 199 -8.92 -25.05 -26.00
N GLU A 200 -9.97 -24.29 -25.70
CA GLU A 200 -9.88 -22.89 -25.26
C GLU A 200 -9.06 -22.77 -23.96
N SER A 201 -9.29 -23.66 -22.99
CA SER A 201 -8.49 -23.66 -21.75
C SER A 201 -7.01 -23.98 -21.99
N ARG A 202 -6.70 -24.89 -22.91
CA ARG A 202 -5.31 -25.25 -23.27
C ARG A 202 -4.63 -24.11 -24.03
N GLU A 203 -5.36 -23.45 -24.93
CA GLU A 203 -4.84 -22.33 -25.71
C GLU A 203 -4.54 -21.12 -24.82
N ALA A 204 -5.38 -20.84 -23.81
CA ALA A 204 -5.09 -19.82 -22.81
C ALA A 204 -3.84 -20.12 -21.97
N ASP A 205 -3.66 -21.38 -21.53
CA ASP A 205 -2.43 -21.80 -20.86
C ASP A 205 -1.19 -21.58 -21.76
N ARG A 206 -1.30 -21.81 -23.06
CA ARG A 206 -0.20 -21.58 -24.02
C ARG A 206 0.04 -20.11 -24.30
N GLU A 207 -1.01 -19.30 -24.41
CA GLU A 207 -0.91 -17.85 -24.63
C GLU A 207 -0.17 -17.18 -23.47
N LEU A 208 -0.54 -17.46 -22.22
CA LEU A 208 0.16 -16.95 -21.04
C LEU A 208 1.66 -17.31 -21.04
N MET A 209 1.99 -18.53 -21.46
CA MET A 209 3.39 -18.99 -21.50
C MET A 209 4.17 -18.32 -22.62
N LYS A 210 3.56 -18.17 -23.79
CA LYS A 210 4.15 -17.48 -24.92
C LYS A 210 4.38 -16.01 -24.60
N GLU A 211 3.40 -15.34 -23.99
CA GLU A 211 3.54 -13.95 -23.55
C GLU A 211 4.59 -13.80 -22.45
N ALA A 212 4.69 -14.75 -21.53
CA ALA A 212 5.77 -14.78 -20.54
C ALA A 212 7.16 -14.96 -21.20
N GLU A 213 7.28 -15.84 -22.22
CA GLU A 213 8.52 -16.02 -22.99
C GLU A 213 8.87 -14.78 -23.83
N VAL A 214 7.87 -14.09 -24.38
CA VAL A 214 8.05 -12.81 -25.09
C VAL A 214 8.55 -11.74 -24.10
N ALA A 215 7.98 -11.67 -22.90
CA ALA A 215 8.44 -10.77 -21.84
C ALA A 215 9.87 -11.11 -21.37
N GLU A 216 10.25 -12.40 -21.30
CA GLU A 216 11.66 -12.82 -21.06
C GLU A 216 12.59 -12.39 -22.22
N THR A 217 12.13 -12.49 -23.47
CA THR A 217 12.95 -12.22 -24.66
C THR A 217 13.14 -10.71 -24.93
N ILE A 218 12.10 -9.89 -24.71
CA ILE A 218 12.13 -8.44 -24.90
C ILE A 218 13.14 -7.78 -23.95
N LEU A 219 13.28 -8.31 -22.72
CA LEU A 219 14.18 -7.78 -21.70
C LEU A 219 15.60 -8.37 -21.77
N GLY A 220 15.79 -9.54 -22.38
CA GLY A 220 17.08 -10.25 -22.50
C GLY A 220 18.18 -9.56 -23.33
N TYR A 221 17.94 -8.36 -23.87
CA TYR A 221 18.95 -7.52 -24.54
C TYR A 221 19.63 -6.49 -23.62
N ALA A 222 19.21 -6.36 -22.34
CA ALA A 222 19.92 -5.56 -21.36
C ALA A 222 20.97 -6.43 -20.64
N GLU A 223 22.25 -6.05 -20.73
CA GLU A 223 23.39 -6.75 -20.14
C GLU A 223 23.15 -7.14 -18.67
N ILE A 224 23.09 -8.44 -18.40
CA ILE A 224 22.99 -9.00 -17.04
C ILE A 224 24.33 -8.74 -16.35
N GLY A 225 24.40 -7.64 -15.60
CA GLY A 225 25.49 -7.31 -14.70
C GLY A 225 25.56 -8.32 -13.55
N LEU A 226 26.78 -8.79 -13.26
CA LEU A 226 27.09 -9.72 -12.19
C LEU A 226 26.58 -9.20 -10.83
N LEU A 227 25.83 -10.03 -10.11
CA LEU A 227 25.31 -9.69 -8.79
C LEU A 227 26.40 -9.63 -7.74
N LYS A 228 26.29 -8.64 -6.85
CA LYS A 228 27.10 -8.55 -5.64
C LYS A 228 26.51 -9.45 -4.57
N LYS A 229 27.29 -10.46 -4.17
CA LYS A 229 27.07 -11.20 -2.93
C LYS A 229 27.60 -10.33 -1.80
N GLU A 230 26.74 -9.81 -0.92
CA GLU A 230 27.24 -9.17 0.30
C GLU A 230 27.80 -10.28 1.22
N ASN A 231 29.13 -10.32 1.35
CA ASN A 231 29.83 -11.28 2.19
C ASN A 231 29.83 -10.79 3.65
N MET A 232 29.13 -11.49 4.54
CA MET A 232 29.46 -11.48 5.97
C MET A 232 30.65 -12.43 6.23
N GLU A 233 31.67 -11.96 6.92
CA GLU A 233 32.89 -12.73 7.24
C GLU A 233 32.57 -14.04 7.98
N SER A 234 33.10 -15.16 7.50
CA SER A 234 33.00 -16.46 8.16
C SER A 234 33.87 -16.50 9.41
N ARG A 235 33.25 -16.52 10.60
CA ARG A 235 33.92 -16.78 11.88
C ARG A 235 33.77 -18.25 12.28
N GLU A 236 34.78 -18.81 12.94
CA GLU A 236 34.78 -20.20 13.44
C GLU A 236 33.54 -20.47 14.31
N SER A 237 32.87 -21.60 14.05
CA SER A 237 31.62 -21.98 14.71
C SER A 237 31.82 -22.98 15.85
N VAL A 238 31.23 -22.73 17.02
CA VAL A 238 31.21 -23.65 18.17
C VAL A 238 29.89 -24.42 18.22
N SER A 239 29.95 -25.75 18.33
CA SER A 239 28.79 -26.64 18.49
C SER A 239 28.35 -26.70 19.96
N VAL A 240 27.08 -26.43 20.23
CA VAL A 240 26.51 -26.46 21.60
C VAL A 240 25.53 -27.64 21.71
N PRO A 241 25.64 -28.53 22.71
CA PRO A 241 24.65 -29.59 22.93
C PRO A 241 23.28 -29.03 23.34
N SER A 242 22.18 -29.68 22.92
CA SER A 242 20.82 -29.34 23.38
C SER A 242 20.71 -29.44 24.90
N GLY A 243 19.92 -28.55 25.51
CA GLY A 243 19.73 -28.49 26.97
C GLY A 243 20.88 -27.82 27.73
N SER A 244 21.82 -27.18 27.04
CA SER A 244 22.94 -26.46 27.69
C SER A 244 22.49 -25.12 28.29
N LEU A 245 23.08 -24.73 29.43
CA LEU A 245 22.96 -23.38 29.97
C LEU A 245 24.21 -22.59 29.62
N ILE A 246 24.04 -21.58 28.78
CA ILE A 246 25.10 -20.65 28.40
C ILE A 246 25.01 -19.42 29.29
N THR A 247 26.12 -18.95 29.86
CA THR A 247 26.13 -17.72 30.66
C THR A 247 26.94 -16.64 29.98
N VAL A 248 26.37 -15.43 29.93
CA VAL A 248 26.97 -14.25 29.30
C VAL A 248 26.99 -13.14 30.35
N ARG A 249 28.21 -12.74 30.75
CA ARG A 249 28.39 -11.65 31.70
C ARG A 249 28.33 -10.31 30.96
N ASN A 250 27.48 -9.40 31.43
CA ASN A 250 27.40 -8.05 30.91
C ASN A 250 28.65 -7.26 31.31
N ILE A 251 29.48 -6.93 30.31
CA ILE A 251 30.67 -6.07 30.46
C ILE A 251 30.33 -4.65 29.97
N GLU A 252 29.62 -4.52 28.83
CA GLU A 252 29.18 -3.24 28.25
C GLU A 252 27.85 -3.45 27.50
N GLN A 253 26.81 -2.68 27.83
CA GLN A 253 25.43 -3.00 27.43
C GLN A 253 25.19 -3.04 25.92
N SER A 254 25.83 -2.14 25.16
CA SER A 254 25.76 -2.10 23.69
C SER A 254 26.40 -3.33 23.06
N LYS A 255 27.62 -3.69 23.48
CA LYS A 255 28.36 -4.85 22.96
C LYS A 255 27.75 -6.18 23.37
N THR A 256 27.21 -6.29 24.58
CA THR A 256 26.53 -7.52 24.99
C THR A 256 25.23 -7.71 24.23
N SER A 257 24.46 -6.63 23.98
CA SER A 257 23.26 -6.70 23.13
C SER A 257 23.63 -7.18 21.74
N GLU A 258 24.61 -6.52 21.10
CA GLU A 258 25.10 -6.88 19.77
C GLU A 258 25.59 -8.34 19.70
N PHE A 259 26.32 -8.81 20.71
CA PHE A 259 26.77 -10.19 20.81
C PHE A 259 25.62 -11.19 21.00
N LEU A 260 24.65 -10.89 21.86
CA LEU A 260 23.48 -11.75 22.09
C LEU A 260 22.60 -11.81 20.84
N ASP A 261 22.37 -10.66 20.19
CA ASP A 261 21.58 -10.52 18.96
C ASP A 261 22.25 -11.26 17.78
N TYR A 262 23.59 -11.29 17.75
CA TYR A 262 24.35 -11.98 16.72
C TYR A 262 24.32 -13.52 16.89
N ASN A 263 24.38 -14.01 18.13
CA ASN A 263 24.67 -15.42 18.43
C ASN A 263 23.47 -16.25 18.92
N PHE A 264 22.41 -15.63 19.47
CA PHE A 264 21.33 -16.34 20.15
C PHE A 264 19.95 -15.80 19.78
N MET A 265 18.94 -16.67 19.80
CA MET A 265 17.55 -16.27 19.60
C MET A 265 17.05 -15.50 20.84
N SER A 266 16.21 -14.49 20.64
CA SER A 266 15.61 -13.69 21.73
C SER A 266 14.90 -14.55 22.79
N HIS A 267 14.22 -15.62 22.38
CA HIS A 267 13.56 -16.54 23.31
C HIS A 267 14.55 -17.41 24.09
N GLN A 268 15.79 -17.59 23.65
CA GLN A 268 16.83 -18.33 24.38
C GLN A 268 17.41 -17.49 25.52
N VAL A 269 17.41 -16.15 25.39
CA VAL A 269 18.01 -15.22 26.35
C VAL A 269 17.09 -14.95 27.54
N ILE A 270 17.59 -15.19 28.74
CA ILE A 270 17.07 -14.73 30.02
C ILE A 270 17.96 -13.58 30.45
N ASP A 271 17.50 -12.35 30.25
CA ASP A 271 18.20 -11.15 30.71
C ASP A 271 17.74 -10.80 32.13
N VAL A 272 18.65 -10.94 33.10
CA VAL A 272 18.40 -10.71 34.52
C VAL A 272 17.90 -9.28 34.78
N LEU A 273 18.45 -8.27 34.08
CA LEU A 273 18.03 -6.87 34.25
C LEU A 273 16.61 -6.62 33.75
N SER A 274 16.21 -7.31 32.67
CA SER A 274 14.84 -7.28 32.15
C SER A 274 13.85 -8.02 33.05
N VAL A 275 14.26 -9.12 33.69
CA VAL A 275 13.47 -9.80 34.72
C VAL A 275 13.27 -8.91 35.94
N ALA A 276 14.34 -8.26 36.44
CA ALA A 276 14.26 -7.32 37.56
C ALA A 276 13.29 -6.15 37.27
N ARG A 277 13.40 -5.51 36.10
CA ARG A 277 12.49 -4.42 35.69
C ARG A 277 11.02 -4.81 35.66
N ARG A 278 10.71 -6.07 35.32
CA ARG A 278 9.33 -6.58 35.22
C ARG A 278 8.72 -6.93 36.59
N LEU A 279 9.55 -7.13 37.61
CA LEU A 279 9.09 -7.47 38.95
C LEU A 279 8.75 -6.24 39.81
N SER A 280 9.10 -5.02 39.35
CA SER A 280 9.02 -3.68 39.99
C SER A 280 10.33 -3.22 40.66
N SER A 281 10.47 -1.89 40.85
CA SER A 281 11.68 -1.25 41.42
C SER A 281 11.94 -1.59 42.90
N ASP A 282 10.97 -2.15 43.61
CA ASP A 282 11.03 -2.40 45.07
C ASP A 282 11.26 -3.89 45.42
N VAL A 283 11.71 -4.70 44.46
CA VAL A 283 11.87 -6.15 44.64
C VAL A 283 13.28 -6.53 45.09
N SER A 284 13.37 -7.34 46.14
CA SER A 284 14.66 -7.86 46.65
C SER A 284 15.40 -8.72 45.62
N ASP A 285 16.74 -8.66 45.60
CA ASP A 285 17.62 -9.51 44.78
C ASP A 285 17.29 -11.01 44.92
N GLN A 286 16.79 -11.40 46.08
CA GLN A 286 16.37 -12.77 46.37
C GLN A 286 15.20 -13.22 45.48
N ALA A 287 14.20 -12.35 45.22
CA ALA A 287 13.06 -12.66 44.39
C ALA A 287 13.42 -12.69 42.89
N VAL A 288 14.32 -11.81 42.44
CA VAL A 288 14.88 -11.88 41.07
C VAL A 288 15.62 -13.20 40.87
N ASN A 289 16.45 -13.61 41.84
CA ASN A 289 17.14 -14.90 41.82
C ASN A 289 16.18 -16.10 41.77
N ASP A 290 15.07 -16.06 42.52
CA ASP A 290 14.07 -17.14 42.54
C ASP A 290 13.36 -17.28 41.18
N VAL A 291 12.99 -16.16 40.55
CA VAL A 291 12.35 -16.16 39.22
C VAL A 291 13.31 -16.62 38.13
N VAL A 292 14.54 -16.13 38.13
CA VAL A 292 15.57 -16.54 37.16
C VAL A 292 15.88 -18.04 37.32
N SER A 293 16.04 -18.52 38.55
CA SER A 293 16.27 -19.95 38.83
C SER A 293 15.11 -20.83 38.35
N TYR A 294 13.87 -20.37 38.54
CA TYR A 294 12.68 -21.07 38.06
C TYR A 294 12.65 -21.15 36.53
N LEU A 295 12.91 -20.04 35.83
CA LEU A 295 12.92 -19.98 34.36
C LEU A 295 14.00 -20.90 33.75
N VAL A 296 15.23 -20.85 34.27
CA VAL A 296 16.33 -21.73 33.84
C VAL A 296 15.94 -23.19 34.06
N LYS A 297 15.33 -23.51 35.20
CA LYS A 297 14.93 -24.87 35.56
C LYS A 297 13.83 -25.42 34.65
N GLU A 298 12.76 -24.68 34.40
CA GLU A 298 11.67 -25.14 33.55
C GLU A 298 12.13 -25.34 32.10
N ARG A 299 13.02 -24.47 31.61
CA ARG A 299 13.62 -24.64 30.27
C ARG A 299 14.55 -25.85 30.20
N THR A 300 15.34 -26.09 31.24
CA THR A 300 16.20 -27.28 31.33
C THR A 300 15.37 -28.58 31.31
N LYS A 301 14.24 -28.62 32.03
CA LYS A 301 13.32 -29.79 31.99
C LYS A 301 12.77 -30.08 30.60
N LEU A 302 12.61 -29.06 29.78
CA LEU A 302 12.13 -29.15 28.39
C LEU A 302 13.27 -29.39 27.39
N ASN A 303 14.49 -29.67 27.87
CA ASN A 303 15.70 -29.86 27.06
C ASN A 303 16.05 -28.64 26.17
N LEU A 304 15.64 -27.43 26.58
CA LEU A 304 15.86 -26.19 25.85
C LEU A 304 17.20 -25.55 26.25
N THR A 305 18.06 -25.32 25.26
CA THR A 305 19.29 -24.53 25.45
C THR A 305 18.91 -23.10 25.82
N SER A 306 19.45 -22.60 26.93
CA SER A 306 19.13 -21.28 27.50
C SER A 306 20.38 -20.43 27.65
N VAL A 307 20.25 -19.13 27.43
CA VAL A 307 21.33 -18.15 27.58
C VAL A 307 20.97 -17.23 28.73
N LEU A 308 21.78 -17.17 29.77
CA LEU A 308 21.57 -16.29 30.91
C LEU A 308 22.50 -15.07 30.80
N SER A 309 21.92 -13.91 30.54
CA SER A 309 22.61 -12.61 30.53
C SER A 309 22.46 -11.94 31.90
N TYR A 310 23.57 -11.57 32.54
CA TYR A 310 23.56 -11.05 33.90
C TYR A 310 24.59 -9.92 34.11
N PRO A 311 24.27 -8.89 34.93
CA PRO A 311 25.19 -7.81 35.27
C PRO A 311 26.35 -8.31 36.13
N SER A 312 27.46 -7.56 36.15
CA SER A 312 28.70 -7.99 36.80
C SER A 312 28.59 -8.19 38.31
N GLU A 313 27.60 -7.56 38.94
CA GLU A 313 27.28 -7.66 40.37
C GLU A 313 26.25 -8.77 40.71
N PHE A 314 25.73 -9.51 39.72
CA PHE A 314 24.76 -10.57 39.95
C PHE A 314 25.42 -11.88 40.42
N ASP A 315 24.88 -12.45 41.51
CA ASP A 315 25.35 -13.67 42.15
C ASP A 315 24.85 -14.92 41.39
N LEU A 316 25.53 -15.23 40.28
CA LEU A 316 25.24 -16.38 39.42
C LEU A 316 25.31 -17.72 40.19
N ASP A 317 26.23 -17.84 41.15
CA ASP A 317 26.44 -19.07 41.91
C ASP A 317 25.21 -19.47 42.74
N LYS A 318 24.46 -18.50 43.27
CA LYS A 318 23.18 -18.77 43.94
C LYS A 318 22.11 -19.35 43.01
N VAL A 319 22.04 -18.87 41.77
CA VAL A 319 21.11 -19.40 40.74
C VAL A 319 21.51 -20.81 40.37
N LEU A 320 22.79 -21.03 40.04
CA LEU A 320 23.32 -22.33 39.66
C LEU A 320 23.14 -23.36 40.78
N ALA A 321 23.47 -23.01 42.03
CA ALA A 321 23.31 -23.90 43.18
C ALA A 321 21.84 -24.32 43.43
N ARG A 322 20.87 -23.47 43.07
CA ARG A 322 19.42 -23.78 43.17
C ARG A 322 18.93 -24.65 42.01
N VAL A 323 19.50 -24.48 40.82
CA VAL A 323 19.23 -25.31 39.64
C VAL A 323 19.79 -26.72 39.86
N GLU A 324 21.01 -26.84 40.39
CA GLU A 324 21.67 -28.13 40.68
C GLU A 324 21.07 -28.89 41.88
N LYS A 325 20.65 -28.22 42.96
CA LYS A 325 20.17 -28.87 44.21
C LYS A 325 18.90 -29.73 44.06
N LYS A 326 18.22 -29.73 42.91
CA LYS A 326 17.01 -30.52 42.66
C LYS A 326 17.07 -31.43 41.42
N SER A 327 18.22 -31.60 40.76
CA SER A 327 18.38 -32.54 39.63
C SER A 327 18.71 -33.99 40.07
N LYS A 328 18.35 -34.38 41.31
CA LYS A 328 18.61 -35.73 41.83
C LYS A 328 17.65 -36.82 41.31
N ASP A 329 16.71 -36.48 40.45
CA ASP A 329 15.87 -37.45 39.75
C ASP A 329 16.26 -37.49 38.27
N GLY A 330 17.16 -38.44 37.96
CA GLY A 330 17.72 -38.88 36.68
C GLY A 330 17.28 -38.22 35.36
N ASN A 331 18.16 -37.40 34.77
CA ASN A 331 18.88 -37.64 33.51
C ASN A 331 19.78 -36.41 33.20
N ASP A 332 21.02 -36.66 32.78
CA ASP A 332 22.10 -35.76 32.34
C ASP A 332 22.26 -34.39 33.04
N GLY A 333 23.40 -34.22 33.72
CA GLY A 333 23.76 -32.99 34.43
C GLY A 333 23.76 -31.74 33.54
N LEU A 334 23.30 -30.62 34.11
CA LEU A 334 23.30 -29.29 33.48
C LEU A 334 24.71 -28.96 32.97
N LYS A 335 24.91 -28.92 31.65
CA LYS A 335 26.18 -28.48 31.07
C LYS A 335 26.22 -26.95 31.05
N LEU A 336 27.07 -26.39 31.91
CA LEU A 336 27.35 -24.96 31.97
C LEU A 336 28.45 -24.61 30.96
N LEU A 337 28.16 -23.72 30.02
CA LEU A 337 29.14 -23.16 29.09
C LEU A 337 29.27 -21.66 29.34
N VAL A 338 30.50 -21.19 29.55
CA VAL A 338 30.78 -19.75 29.76
C VAL A 338 31.37 -19.20 28.47
N PHE A 339 30.68 -18.23 27.87
CA PHE A 339 31.15 -17.57 26.64
C PHE A 339 31.60 -16.14 26.96
N PRO A 340 32.88 -15.80 26.72
CA PRO A 340 33.31 -14.41 26.75
C PRO A 340 32.73 -13.68 25.52
N VAL A 341 32.31 -12.42 25.70
CA VAL A 341 31.76 -11.52 24.65
C VAL A 341 32.74 -11.35 23.45
N ASN A 342 33.98 -11.82 23.59
CA ASN A 342 35.09 -11.56 22.69
C ASN A 342 35.50 -12.78 21.81
N GLN A 343 34.81 -13.94 21.86
CA GLN A 343 35.16 -15.11 21.03
C GLN A 343 33.96 -15.93 20.50
N ALA A 344 34.09 -16.32 19.21
CA ALA A 344 33.39 -17.33 18.39
C ALA A 344 31.86 -17.31 18.24
N SER A 345 31.39 -17.60 17.01
CA SER A 345 29.97 -17.69 16.62
C SER A 345 29.37 -19.07 16.88
N VAL A 346 28.09 -19.17 17.22
CA VAL A 346 27.39 -20.47 17.42
C VAL A 346 26.71 -20.93 16.13
N ASN A 347 26.78 -22.22 15.80
CA ASN A 347 26.16 -22.78 14.59
C ASN A 347 24.62 -22.80 14.71
N ARG A 348 23.92 -22.10 13.81
CA ARG A 348 22.45 -21.93 13.82
C ARG A 348 21.66 -23.20 13.49
N LYS A 349 22.30 -24.26 12.98
CA LYS A 349 21.62 -25.41 12.35
C LYS A 349 20.88 -26.37 13.30
N ASP A 350 21.10 -26.32 14.63
CA ASP A 350 20.58 -27.35 15.54
C ASP A 350 19.45 -26.91 16.51
N PHE A 351 18.82 -25.75 16.32
CA PHE A 351 17.99 -25.16 17.38
C PHE A 351 16.61 -24.64 16.97
N ILE A 352 15.76 -25.40 16.26
CA ILE A 352 14.31 -25.22 16.35
C ILE A 352 13.58 -26.55 16.14
N ASN A 353 12.98 -27.11 17.19
CA ASN A 353 11.84 -28.03 17.07
C ASN A 353 10.71 -27.52 17.96
N VAL A 354 9.67 -26.98 17.34
CA VAL A 354 8.36 -26.84 17.98
C VAL A 354 7.44 -27.80 17.24
N GLU A 355 7.11 -28.93 17.87
CA GLU A 355 6.08 -29.83 17.34
C GLU A 355 4.72 -29.13 17.44
N ARG A 356 4.24 -28.60 16.32
CA ARG A 356 2.83 -28.28 16.12
C ARG A 356 2.19 -29.46 15.39
N GLY A 357 1.00 -29.88 15.80
CA GLY A 357 0.31 -31.08 15.30
C GLY A 357 -0.16 -31.04 13.83
N PHE A 358 0.52 -30.29 12.97
CA PHE A 358 0.34 -30.25 11.52
C PHE A 358 1.60 -30.79 10.82
N ASP A 359 1.42 -31.56 9.74
CA ASP A 359 2.51 -32.06 8.90
C ASP A 359 3.05 -30.88 8.04
N LEU A 360 3.93 -30.05 8.61
CA LEU A 360 4.49 -28.85 7.97
C LEU A 360 5.60 -29.22 6.97
N LYS A 361 5.66 -28.48 5.85
CA LYS A 361 6.62 -28.72 4.76
C LYS A 361 8.06 -28.35 5.17
N GLU A 362 9.02 -29.21 4.82
CA GLU A 362 10.47 -29.01 5.07
C GLU A 362 11.29 -28.58 3.82
N GLU A 363 10.63 -28.09 2.77
CA GLU A 363 11.29 -27.75 1.49
C GLU A 363 12.08 -26.42 1.55
N PRO A 364 13.23 -26.30 0.85
CA PRO A 364 13.94 -25.04 0.72
C PRO A 364 13.16 -24.05 -0.15
N LEU A 365 13.19 -22.78 0.23
CA LEU A 365 12.46 -21.70 -0.46
C LEU A 365 13.39 -20.56 -0.85
N PHE A 366 12.95 -19.78 -1.83
CA PHE A 366 13.44 -18.45 -2.11
C PHE A 366 12.25 -17.49 -2.10
N LEU A 367 12.19 -16.64 -1.09
CA LEU A 367 11.13 -15.68 -0.90
C LEU A 367 11.50 -14.40 -1.66
N ILE A 368 10.55 -13.77 -2.35
CA ILE A 368 10.73 -12.51 -3.09
C ILE A 368 9.70 -11.50 -2.57
N GLY A 369 10.15 -10.29 -2.24
CA GLY A 369 9.30 -9.19 -1.75
C GLY A 369 8.29 -8.67 -2.77
N ASP A 370 7.77 -7.47 -2.51
CA ASP A 370 6.82 -6.77 -3.35
C ASP A 370 7.45 -6.45 -4.72
N VAL A 371 6.90 -7.04 -5.78
CA VAL A 371 7.47 -6.98 -7.13
C VAL A 371 7.20 -5.65 -7.81
N GLN A 372 5.96 -5.17 -7.71
CA GLN A 372 5.50 -3.88 -8.21
C GLN A 372 5.99 -3.57 -9.62
N GLY A 373 5.78 -4.47 -10.58
CA GLY A 373 6.16 -4.26 -11.98
C GLY A 373 7.66 -4.21 -12.28
N CYS A 374 8.55 -4.48 -11.30
CA CYS A 374 10.01 -4.57 -11.50
C CYS A 374 10.41 -5.91 -12.14
N LEU A 375 9.93 -6.15 -13.36
CA LEU A 375 10.07 -7.44 -14.04
C LEU A 375 11.53 -7.85 -14.26
N THR A 376 12.43 -6.91 -14.60
CA THR A 376 13.84 -7.24 -14.85
C THR A 376 14.47 -7.86 -13.61
N ALA A 377 14.23 -7.25 -12.44
CA ALA A 377 14.74 -7.74 -11.17
C ALA A 377 14.15 -9.11 -10.79
N VAL A 378 12.84 -9.32 -11.04
CA VAL A 378 12.19 -10.62 -10.82
C VAL A 378 12.79 -11.71 -11.71
N GLN A 379 12.99 -11.43 -13.00
CA GLN A 379 13.55 -12.39 -13.94
C GLN A 379 14.98 -12.79 -13.56
N GLU A 380 15.77 -11.83 -13.09
CA GLU A 380 17.14 -12.10 -12.62
C GLU A 380 17.15 -13.01 -11.38
N LEU A 381 16.36 -12.69 -10.36
CA LEU A 381 16.23 -13.51 -9.15
C LEU A 381 15.68 -14.91 -9.48
N ALA A 382 14.58 -14.99 -10.22
CA ALA A 382 13.96 -16.26 -10.62
C ALA A 382 14.88 -17.10 -11.53
N GLY A 383 15.64 -16.43 -12.42
CA GLY A 383 16.62 -17.03 -13.31
C GLY A 383 17.75 -17.71 -12.56
N LYS A 384 18.25 -17.10 -11.49
CA LYS A 384 19.24 -17.73 -10.60
C LYS A 384 18.69 -18.95 -9.91
N ILE A 385 17.49 -18.86 -9.32
CA ILE A 385 16.90 -20.02 -8.63
C ILE A 385 16.63 -21.16 -9.63
N LYS A 386 16.28 -20.82 -10.89
CA LYS A 386 16.18 -21.79 -11.99
C LYS A 386 17.53 -22.43 -12.33
N HIS A 387 18.62 -21.67 -12.33
CA HIS A 387 19.98 -22.16 -12.58
C HIS A 387 20.51 -23.02 -11.42
N GLU A 388 20.38 -22.56 -10.17
CA GLU A 388 20.76 -23.32 -8.98
C GLU A 388 20.02 -24.66 -8.90
N ASN A 389 18.71 -24.65 -9.17
CA ASN A 389 17.89 -25.86 -9.27
C ASN A 389 18.32 -26.80 -10.39
N TYR A 390 18.91 -26.26 -11.45
CA TYR A 390 19.44 -27.05 -12.55
C TYR A 390 20.79 -27.65 -12.15
N GLU A 391 21.75 -26.86 -11.68
CA GLU A 391 23.09 -27.33 -11.29
C GLU A 391 23.04 -28.33 -10.12
N GLY A 392 22.29 -28.02 -9.07
CA GLY A 392 22.17 -28.90 -7.91
C GLY A 392 21.54 -30.25 -8.23
N ALA A 393 20.68 -30.32 -9.26
CA ALA A 393 20.15 -31.60 -9.74
C ALA A 393 21.21 -32.53 -10.37
N HIS A 394 22.43 -32.03 -10.62
CA HIS A 394 23.56 -32.78 -11.19
C HIS A 394 24.68 -33.03 -10.16
N SER A 395 24.47 -32.75 -8.86
CA SER A 395 25.44 -33.07 -7.81
C SER A 395 25.21 -34.47 -7.23
N ASP A 396 26.27 -35.08 -6.71
CA ASP A 396 26.22 -36.40 -6.01
C ASP A 396 25.62 -36.32 -4.60
N GLU A 397 25.21 -35.13 -4.14
CA GLU A 397 24.60 -34.89 -2.83
C GLU A 397 23.06 -34.91 -2.89
N GLU A 398 22.40 -35.10 -1.74
CA GLU A 398 20.93 -35.09 -1.62
C GLU A 398 20.38 -33.66 -1.82
N TYR A 399 20.25 -33.24 -3.08
CA TYR A 399 19.79 -31.89 -3.47
C TYR A 399 18.26 -31.77 -3.41
N GLN A 400 17.77 -30.76 -2.67
CA GLN A 400 16.36 -30.39 -2.64
C GLN A 400 16.10 -29.17 -3.52
N LYS A 401 15.12 -29.28 -4.42
CA LYS A 401 14.74 -28.21 -5.34
C LYS A 401 14.09 -27.06 -4.58
N ARG A 402 14.60 -25.84 -4.78
CA ARG A 402 14.09 -24.61 -4.17
C ARG A 402 12.87 -24.07 -4.89
N LYS A 403 11.82 -23.74 -4.13
CA LYS A 403 10.58 -23.14 -4.65
C LYS A 403 10.57 -21.63 -4.44
N ILE A 404 10.06 -20.88 -5.43
CA ILE A 404 9.92 -19.42 -5.30
C ILE A 404 8.62 -19.09 -4.57
N VAL A 405 8.63 -18.12 -3.67
CA VAL A 405 7.43 -17.59 -3.02
C VAL A 405 7.41 -16.07 -3.17
N PHE A 406 6.41 -15.54 -3.87
CA PHE A 406 6.17 -14.11 -3.97
C PHE A 406 5.33 -13.65 -2.78
N VAL A 407 5.76 -12.59 -2.11
CA VAL A 407 5.14 -12.06 -0.88
C VAL A 407 3.93 -11.17 -1.18
N GLY A 408 3.71 -10.79 -2.43
CA GLY A 408 2.52 -10.07 -2.90
C GLY A 408 2.89 -8.92 -3.82
N ASP A 409 1.89 -8.10 -4.14
CA ASP A 409 2.00 -6.84 -4.88
C ASP A 409 2.79 -6.99 -6.18
N MET A 410 2.22 -7.73 -7.13
CA MET A 410 2.85 -7.99 -8.42
C MET A 410 3.02 -6.73 -9.29
N ALA A 411 2.17 -5.72 -9.10
CA ALA A 411 1.98 -4.60 -10.01
C ALA A 411 1.51 -3.30 -9.31
N ASP A 412 1.29 -2.26 -10.10
CA ASP A 412 0.70 -0.93 -9.83
C ASP A 412 1.67 0.19 -9.47
N ARG A 413 2.99 -0.03 -9.59
CA ARG A 413 4.02 1.01 -9.36
C ARG A 413 5.28 0.86 -10.21
N GLY A 414 5.31 -0.10 -11.14
CA GLY A 414 6.51 -0.43 -11.90
C GLY A 414 6.40 -0.18 -13.40
N PRO A 415 7.54 -0.23 -14.09
CA PRO A 415 7.59 -0.03 -15.54
C PRO A 415 6.91 -1.15 -16.34
N TYR A 416 6.76 -2.35 -15.78
CA TYR A 416 6.28 -3.55 -16.47
C TYR A 416 5.17 -4.28 -15.70
N ASP A 417 4.19 -3.54 -15.21
CA ASP A 417 3.10 -4.07 -14.36
C ASP A 417 2.35 -5.25 -15.01
N ALA A 418 1.88 -5.11 -16.24
CA ALA A 418 1.13 -6.16 -16.93
C ALA A 418 2.02 -7.40 -17.22
N GLU A 419 3.26 -7.19 -17.64
CA GLU A 419 4.21 -8.25 -17.92
C GLU A 419 4.63 -8.99 -16.64
N ALA A 420 4.78 -8.29 -15.52
CA ALA A 420 5.06 -8.91 -14.22
C ALA A 420 3.91 -9.84 -13.80
N VAL A 421 2.66 -9.40 -13.94
CA VAL A 421 1.48 -10.23 -13.67
C VAL A 421 1.48 -11.48 -14.57
N ILE A 422 1.73 -11.33 -15.87
CA ILE A 422 1.80 -12.45 -16.83
C ILE A 422 2.90 -13.44 -16.43
N TYR A 423 4.10 -12.93 -16.13
CA TYR A 423 5.26 -13.73 -15.79
C TYR A 423 5.04 -14.55 -14.52
N ILE A 424 4.58 -13.89 -13.45
CA ILE A 424 4.32 -14.55 -12.17
C ILE A 424 3.17 -15.56 -12.31
N SER A 425 2.11 -15.22 -13.06
CA SER A 425 1.01 -16.15 -13.38
C SER A 425 1.53 -17.42 -14.02
N ALA A 426 2.42 -17.31 -15.01
CA ALA A 426 3.02 -18.47 -15.68
C ALA A 426 3.84 -19.34 -14.71
N LEU A 427 4.67 -18.73 -13.84
CA LEU A 427 5.46 -19.47 -12.86
C LEU A 427 4.60 -20.22 -11.83
N VAL A 428 3.54 -19.58 -11.33
CA VAL A 428 2.60 -20.18 -10.38
C VAL A 428 1.84 -21.34 -11.04
N ARG A 429 1.31 -21.15 -12.26
CA ARG A 429 0.58 -22.21 -12.99
C ARG A 429 1.48 -23.41 -13.32
N GLN A 430 2.77 -23.19 -13.61
CA GLN A 430 3.76 -24.27 -13.79
C GLN A 430 4.14 -24.99 -12.48
N GLY A 431 3.67 -24.52 -11.32
CA GLY A 431 4.03 -25.05 -10.01
C GLY A 431 5.45 -24.69 -9.57
N ARG A 432 6.10 -23.71 -10.22
CA ARG A 432 7.46 -23.24 -9.89
C ARG A 432 7.48 -22.19 -8.79
N ALA A 433 6.37 -21.46 -8.63
CA ALA A 433 6.21 -20.43 -7.61
C ALA A 433 4.92 -20.61 -6.81
N VAL A 434 4.84 -19.93 -5.67
CA VAL A 434 3.63 -19.66 -4.90
C VAL A 434 3.47 -18.15 -4.78
N LEU A 435 2.24 -17.64 -4.89
CA LEU A 435 1.92 -16.24 -4.65
C LEU A 435 1.15 -16.12 -3.33
N VAL A 436 1.60 -15.23 -2.44
CA VAL A 436 0.81 -14.71 -1.32
C VAL A 436 0.10 -13.45 -1.81
N ARG A 437 -1.20 -13.30 -1.56
CA ARG A 437 -1.98 -12.18 -2.10
C ARG A 437 -1.72 -10.89 -1.34
N GLY A 438 -1.21 -9.87 -2.03
CA GLY A 438 -1.05 -8.50 -1.53
C GLY A 438 -2.28 -7.61 -1.73
N ASN A 439 -2.22 -6.37 -1.26
CA ASN A 439 -3.34 -5.44 -1.39
C ASN A 439 -3.53 -4.95 -2.83
N HIS A 440 -2.44 -4.76 -3.58
CA HIS A 440 -2.53 -4.38 -4.98
C HIS A 440 -3.09 -5.55 -5.82
N ASP A 441 -2.70 -6.79 -5.50
CA ASP A 441 -3.24 -7.99 -6.12
C ASP A 441 -4.75 -8.15 -5.89
N ASP A 442 -5.22 -7.85 -4.67
CA ASP A 442 -6.65 -7.90 -4.32
C ASP A 442 -7.47 -6.81 -5.05
N ASN A 443 -6.89 -5.61 -5.21
CA ASN A 443 -7.49 -4.56 -6.02
C ASN A 443 -7.55 -4.95 -7.50
N LEU A 444 -6.47 -5.51 -8.05
CA LEU A 444 -6.42 -6.00 -9.43
C LEU A 444 -7.47 -7.08 -9.67
N LEU A 445 -7.62 -8.03 -8.75
CA LEU A 445 -8.67 -9.06 -8.80
C LEU A 445 -10.08 -8.44 -8.90
N LYS A 446 -10.39 -7.44 -8.07
CA LYS A 446 -11.68 -6.75 -8.10
C LYS A 446 -11.93 -6.04 -9.44
N VAL A 447 -10.91 -5.37 -9.98
CA VAL A 447 -10.99 -4.65 -11.28
C VAL A 447 -11.14 -5.63 -12.45
N LEU A 448 -10.41 -6.75 -12.44
CA LEU A 448 -10.52 -7.79 -13.48
C LEU A 448 -11.90 -8.43 -13.50
N LYS A 449 -12.55 -8.58 -12.33
CA LYS A 449 -13.95 -9.02 -12.18
C LYS A 449 -15.01 -7.96 -12.52
N GLY A 450 -14.60 -6.73 -12.85
CA GLY A 450 -15.50 -5.66 -13.32
C GLY A 450 -15.84 -4.58 -12.29
N ASN A 451 -15.27 -4.61 -11.08
CA ASN A 451 -15.43 -3.53 -10.10
C ASN A 451 -14.36 -2.45 -10.29
N LEU A 452 -14.58 -1.54 -11.25
CA LEU A 452 -13.65 -0.45 -11.56
C LEU A 452 -13.46 0.54 -10.40
N SER A 453 -14.47 0.69 -9.53
CA SER A 453 -14.39 1.58 -8.35
C SER A 453 -13.50 1.06 -7.22
N ALA A 454 -13.09 -0.20 -7.28
CA ALA A 454 -12.22 -0.80 -6.26
C ALA A 454 -10.72 -0.57 -6.53
N GLY A 455 -10.33 -0.28 -7.76
CA GLY A 455 -8.93 -0.09 -8.14
C GLY A 455 -8.50 1.37 -8.09
N SER A 456 -7.21 1.61 -7.86
CA SER A 456 -6.59 2.93 -8.08
C SER A 456 -6.51 3.25 -9.58
N ARG A 457 -6.03 4.43 -9.94
CA ARG A 457 -5.83 4.79 -11.35
C ARG A 457 -4.82 3.84 -12.03
N GLU A 458 -3.81 3.44 -11.27
CA GLU A 458 -2.72 2.53 -11.63
C GLU A 458 -3.27 1.11 -11.84
N THR A 459 -4.01 0.56 -10.87
CA THR A 459 -4.64 -0.77 -11.00
C THR A 459 -5.55 -0.85 -12.23
N ASN A 460 -6.30 0.21 -12.52
CA ASN A 460 -7.17 0.27 -13.69
C ASN A 460 -6.38 0.30 -15.01
N LYS A 461 -5.20 0.94 -15.03
CA LYS A 461 -4.27 0.93 -16.18
C LYS A 461 -3.69 -0.47 -16.38
N THR A 462 -3.18 -1.11 -15.33
CA THR A 462 -2.68 -2.50 -15.36
C THR A 462 -3.74 -3.45 -15.91
N ALA A 463 -4.97 -3.39 -15.39
CA ALA A 463 -6.07 -4.24 -15.84
C ALA A 463 -6.48 -3.97 -17.29
N LYS A 464 -6.34 -2.74 -17.77
CA LYS A 464 -6.60 -2.39 -19.17
C LYS A 464 -5.53 -3.00 -20.08
N GLU A 465 -4.26 -2.82 -19.75
CA GLU A 465 -3.14 -3.37 -20.53
C GLU A 465 -3.19 -4.91 -20.60
N LEU A 466 -3.52 -5.58 -19.49
CA LEU A 466 -3.73 -7.02 -19.48
C LEU A 466 -4.83 -7.44 -20.47
N ARG A 467 -5.97 -6.75 -20.49
CA ARG A 467 -7.09 -7.04 -21.42
C ARG A 467 -6.76 -6.74 -22.89
N GLU A 468 -5.83 -5.82 -23.15
CA GLU A 468 -5.36 -5.54 -24.50
C GLU A 468 -4.37 -6.59 -25.02
N ARG A 469 -3.63 -7.25 -24.11
CA ARG A 469 -2.60 -8.24 -24.45
C ARG A 469 -3.07 -9.68 -24.42
N LEU A 470 -4.01 -10.01 -23.55
CA LEU A 470 -4.44 -11.39 -23.29
C LEU A 470 -5.86 -11.64 -23.78
N SER A 471 -6.12 -12.85 -24.28
CA SER A 471 -7.49 -13.31 -24.50
C SER A 471 -8.31 -13.32 -23.21
N GLN A 472 -9.64 -13.24 -23.34
CA GLN A 472 -10.56 -13.29 -22.20
C GLN A 472 -10.35 -14.55 -21.34
N ARG A 473 -10.01 -15.69 -21.97
CA ARG A 473 -9.74 -16.95 -21.27
C ARG A 473 -8.43 -16.91 -20.47
N SER A 474 -7.41 -16.23 -20.97
CA SER A 474 -6.15 -16.00 -20.24
C SER A 474 -6.34 -15.04 -19.06
N ILE A 475 -7.19 -14.01 -19.20
CA ILE A 475 -7.60 -13.16 -18.08
C ILE A 475 -8.32 -13.98 -17.00
N GLU A 476 -9.22 -14.90 -17.37
CA GLU A 476 -9.85 -15.82 -16.43
C GLU A 476 -8.82 -16.67 -15.68
N LYS A 477 -7.74 -17.11 -16.33
CA LYS A 477 -6.65 -17.84 -15.66
C LYS A 477 -5.86 -17.00 -14.66
N VAL A 478 -5.68 -15.70 -14.91
CA VAL A 478 -5.10 -14.76 -13.94
C VAL A 478 -6.04 -14.58 -12.75
N ILE A 479 -7.35 -14.42 -13.00
CA ILE A 479 -8.37 -14.33 -11.95
C ILE A 479 -8.38 -15.59 -11.07
N GLU A 480 -8.42 -16.78 -11.67
CA GLU A 480 -8.39 -18.07 -10.97
C GLU A 480 -7.16 -18.19 -10.03
N MET A 481 -6.00 -17.71 -10.50
CA MET A 481 -4.76 -17.73 -9.72
C MET A 481 -4.79 -16.74 -8.55
N LEU A 482 -5.28 -15.52 -8.76
CA LEU A 482 -5.46 -14.50 -7.71
C LEU A 482 -6.51 -14.91 -6.67
N GLU A 483 -7.58 -15.60 -7.09
CA GLU A 483 -8.58 -16.17 -6.18
C GLU A 483 -7.98 -17.28 -5.31
N ALA A 484 -7.14 -18.13 -5.90
CA ALA A 484 -6.48 -19.23 -5.21
C ALA A 484 -5.30 -18.81 -4.33
N ALA A 485 -4.73 -17.62 -4.56
CA ALA A 485 -3.62 -17.09 -3.77
C ALA A 485 -4.07 -16.83 -2.32
N PRO A 486 -3.44 -17.47 -1.31
CA PRO A 486 -3.82 -17.29 0.08
C PRO A 486 -3.34 -15.94 0.63
N SER A 487 -4.02 -15.45 1.67
CA SER A 487 -3.59 -14.25 2.39
C SER A 487 -2.32 -14.47 3.24
N TYR A 488 -2.02 -15.72 3.57
CA TYR A 488 -0.76 -16.15 4.20
C TYR A 488 -0.54 -17.65 3.98
N ILE A 489 0.70 -18.13 4.14
CA ILE A 489 1.04 -19.56 4.00
C ILE A 489 2.12 -19.97 5.01
N GLU A 490 2.07 -21.22 5.47
CA GLU A 490 2.95 -21.76 6.50
C GLU A 490 3.88 -22.86 5.96
N TRP A 491 5.14 -22.80 6.37
CA TRP A 491 6.15 -23.86 6.29
C TRP A 491 6.68 -24.15 7.70
N LYS A 492 7.51 -25.19 7.85
CA LYS A 492 8.13 -25.50 9.14
C LYS A 492 8.87 -24.27 9.66
N ASN A 493 8.48 -23.73 10.81
CA ASN A 493 9.08 -22.55 11.44
C ASN A 493 9.07 -21.25 10.60
N LEU A 494 8.22 -21.16 9.56
CA LEU A 494 8.11 -19.99 8.68
C LEU A 494 6.64 -19.73 8.34
N ALA A 495 6.22 -18.47 8.42
CA ALA A 495 4.97 -17.98 7.88
C ALA A 495 5.27 -16.85 6.89
N VAL A 496 4.63 -16.87 5.72
CA VAL A 496 4.75 -15.80 4.72
C VAL A 496 3.40 -15.10 4.60
N VAL A 497 3.39 -13.78 4.76
CA VAL A 497 2.21 -12.92 4.74
C VAL A 497 2.57 -11.62 4.03
N HIS A 498 1.67 -11.00 3.27
CA HIS A 498 2.01 -9.75 2.61
C HIS A 498 2.21 -8.61 3.63
N ALA A 499 1.20 -8.30 4.45
CA ALA A 499 1.27 -7.16 5.38
C ALA A 499 1.75 -7.56 6.77
N SER A 500 0.85 -8.09 7.61
CA SER A 500 1.17 -8.37 9.01
C SER A 500 0.41 -9.58 9.53
N LEU A 501 1.06 -10.36 10.40
CA LEU A 501 0.46 -11.50 11.09
C LEU A 501 0.74 -11.41 12.61
N PRO A 502 -0.16 -10.77 13.40
CA PRO A 502 0.12 -10.48 14.81
C PRO A 502 0.21 -11.73 15.71
N ARG A 503 -0.39 -12.84 15.28
CA ARG A 503 -0.29 -14.17 15.89
C ARG A 503 -0.65 -15.22 14.84
N MET A 504 -0.15 -16.44 15.00
CA MET A 504 -0.55 -17.54 14.13
C MET A 504 -2.05 -17.86 14.31
N PRO A 505 -2.81 -18.00 13.21
CA PRO A 505 -4.20 -18.43 13.29
C PRO A 505 -4.29 -19.83 13.90
N LEU A 506 -5.21 -20.02 14.84
CA LEU A 506 -5.42 -21.33 15.50
C LEU A 506 -6.58 -22.11 14.85
N THR A 507 -7.45 -21.41 14.12
CA THR A 507 -8.65 -21.97 13.48
C THR A 507 -8.92 -21.30 12.13
N GLU A 508 -9.65 -21.97 11.23
CA GLU A 508 -10.09 -21.38 9.95
C GLU A 508 -10.88 -20.08 10.15
N LYS A 509 -11.65 -19.97 11.24
CA LYS A 509 -12.37 -18.74 11.60
C LYS A 509 -11.44 -17.57 11.96
N ASP A 510 -10.27 -17.84 12.51
CA ASP A 510 -9.28 -16.80 12.79
C ASP A 510 -8.69 -16.24 11.49
N ILE A 511 -8.53 -17.10 10.46
CA ILE A 511 -8.04 -16.70 9.13
C ILE A 511 -9.03 -15.74 8.46
N GLU A 512 -10.33 -16.07 8.44
CA GLU A 512 -11.35 -15.21 7.84
C GLU A 512 -11.44 -13.85 8.55
N LYS A 513 -11.40 -13.86 9.89
CA LYS A 513 -11.52 -12.65 10.72
C LYS A 513 -10.36 -11.67 10.52
N ASP A 514 -9.14 -12.18 10.36
CA ASP A 514 -7.93 -11.35 10.26
C ASP A 514 -7.41 -11.20 8.80
N SER A 515 -8.13 -11.75 7.82
CA SER A 515 -7.77 -11.69 6.39
C SER A 515 -7.51 -10.28 5.86
N ASP A 516 -8.32 -9.30 6.27
CA ASP A 516 -8.14 -7.88 5.93
C ASP A 516 -6.81 -7.33 6.48
N LYS A 517 -6.36 -7.80 7.65
CA LYS A 517 -5.08 -7.36 8.25
C LYS A 517 -3.86 -8.05 7.62
N HIS A 518 -4.04 -9.28 7.13
CA HIS A 518 -3.00 -10.01 6.40
C HIS A 518 -2.67 -9.32 5.07
N ILE A 519 -3.70 -8.75 4.43
CA ILE A 519 -3.60 -8.10 3.12
C ILE A 519 -3.36 -6.59 3.25
N HIS A 520 -4.04 -5.90 4.16
CA HIS A 520 -4.05 -4.43 4.25
C HIS A 520 -3.39 -3.85 5.53
N GLY A 521 -2.84 -4.71 6.40
CA GLY A 521 -2.23 -4.32 7.67
C GLY A 521 -3.24 -3.97 8.78
N ILE A 522 -2.75 -3.78 10.01
CA ILE A 522 -3.61 -3.36 11.14
C ILE A 522 -3.94 -1.87 11.02
N ARG A 523 -5.19 -1.54 10.73
CA ARG A 523 -5.72 -0.17 10.80
C ARG A 523 -6.32 0.07 12.20
N GLY A 524 -5.62 0.81 13.07
CA GLY A 524 -6.19 1.25 14.36
C GLY A 524 -7.16 2.43 14.17
N ASP A 525 -8.15 2.61 15.05
CA ASP A 525 -9.15 3.68 14.92
C ASP A 525 -8.53 5.10 14.82
N PHE A 526 -9.02 5.88 13.86
CA PHE A 526 -8.51 7.17 13.41
C PHE A 526 -9.52 8.30 13.70
N ALA A 527 -9.02 9.43 14.21
CA ALA A 527 -9.68 10.73 14.18
C ALA A 527 -8.76 11.72 13.45
N GLY A 528 -9.29 12.44 12.45
CA GLY A 528 -8.60 13.55 11.76
C GLY A 528 -7.61 13.12 10.67
N GLY A 529 -7.81 13.60 9.44
CA GLY A 529 -7.06 13.19 8.25
C GLY A 529 -5.54 13.32 8.34
N ARG A 530 -4.86 12.29 7.81
CA ARG A 530 -3.42 12.09 7.57
C ARG A 530 -2.55 11.82 8.80
N ARG A 531 -1.93 10.64 8.84
CA ARG A 531 -0.78 10.36 9.71
C ARG A 531 0.46 10.06 8.85
N PRO A 532 1.67 10.45 9.30
CA PRO A 532 2.93 9.86 8.85
C PRO A 532 2.90 8.35 9.11
N ALA A 533 3.47 7.54 8.21
CA ALA A 533 3.63 6.10 8.37
C ALA A 533 4.66 5.73 9.46
N GLU A 534 4.70 6.46 10.57
CA GLU A 534 5.48 6.04 11.72
C GLU A 534 4.79 4.87 12.43
N LYS A 535 5.40 3.69 12.29
CA LYS A 535 5.47 2.64 13.31
C LYS A 535 4.21 1.79 13.50
N LEU A 536 3.87 1.00 12.50
CA LEU A 536 3.49 -0.39 12.78
C LEU A 536 4.71 -1.24 12.46
N LYS A 537 5.66 -1.32 13.40
CA LYS A 537 6.61 -2.44 13.41
C LYS A 537 5.75 -3.69 13.28
N ASN A 538 6.00 -4.52 12.26
CA ASN A 538 5.37 -5.83 12.10
C ASN A 538 5.12 -6.41 13.48
N VAL A 539 3.84 -6.53 13.85
CA VAL A 539 3.46 -6.83 15.22
C VAL A 539 4.14 -8.14 15.56
N VAL A 540 5.02 -8.07 16.57
CA VAL A 540 5.83 -9.17 17.09
C VAL A 540 4.98 -10.43 17.05
N ALA A 541 5.42 -11.43 16.27
CA ALA A 541 4.80 -12.73 16.32
C ALA A 541 4.86 -13.18 17.78
N LYS A 542 3.70 -13.24 18.46
CA LYS A 542 3.63 -13.68 19.86
C LYS A 542 3.95 -15.17 20.02
N ASP A 543 4.13 -15.86 18.90
CA ASP A 543 4.45 -17.27 18.76
C ASP A 543 5.98 -17.47 18.66
N PRO A 544 6.67 -17.76 19.79
CA PRO A 544 8.11 -18.04 19.75
C PRO A 544 8.38 -19.27 18.86
N GLY A 545 9.30 -19.13 17.91
CA GLY A 545 9.77 -20.22 17.03
C GLY A 545 9.28 -20.18 15.59
N ILE A 546 8.51 -19.16 15.19
CA ILE A 546 8.09 -18.96 13.79
C ILE A 546 8.66 -17.64 13.27
N LEU A 547 9.32 -17.70 12.12
CA LEU A 547 9.73 -16.53 11.36
C LEU A 547 8.56 -16.06 10.49
N VAL A 548 8.11 -14.81 10.64
CA VAL A 548 7.09 -14.21 9.77
C VAL A 548 7.78 -13.34 8.72
N VAL A 549 7.65 -13.67 7.45
CA VAL A 549 8.22 -12.89 6.35
C VAL A 549 7.10 -12.15 5.65
N GLY A 550 7.26 -10.83 5.46
CA GLY A 550 6.29 -10.01 4.75
C GLY A 550 6.87 -8.84 3.97
N GLY A 551 6.01 -8.19 3.21
CA GLY A 551 6.37 -7.20 2.19
C GLY A 551 5.99 -5.75 2.51
N HIS A 552 5.38 -5.49 3.67
CA HIS A 552 5.05 -4.11 4.01
C HIS A 552 6.26 -3.31 4.55
N THR A 553 6.57 -2.23 3.84
CA THR A 553 7.40 -1.04 4.15
C THR A 553 8.35 -1.09 5.36
N HIS A 554 9.66 -1.21 5.11
CA HIS A 554 10.74 -0.85 6.05
C HIS A 554 11.60 0.31 5.49
N ASP A 555 12.07 1.25 6.33
CA ASP A 555 12.87 2.40 5.87
C ASP A 555 14.32 2.04 5.49
N GLU A 556 14.78 0.86 5.87
CA GLU A 556 16.18 0.42 5.74
C GLU A 556 16.27 -0.91 4.98
N PRO A 557 17.35 -1.13 4.19
CA PRO A 557 17.54 -2.39 3.47
C PRO A 557 17.46 -3.55 4.45
N PRO A 558 17.04 -4.75 4.02
CA PRO A 558 17.14 -5.94 4.86
C PRO A 558 18.62 -6.27 5.12
N ALA A 559 19.21 -5.59 6.10
CA ALA A 559 20.60 -5.71 6.50
C ALA A 559 20.80 -6.83 7.52
N HIS A 560 19.72 -7.23 8.22
CA HIS A 560 19.71 -8.32 9.19
C HIS A 560 18.27 -8.74 9.49
N VAL A 561 18.06 -10.03 9.77
CA VAL A 561 16.79 -10.52 10.32
C VAL A 561 16.58 -9.89 11.69
N ASN A 562 15.48 -9.16 11.91
CA ASN A 562 15.15 -8.64 13.24
C ASN A 562 14.60 -9.77 14.13
N MET A 563 15.53 -10.56 14.68
CA MET A 563 15.30 -11.76 15.50
C MET A 563 14.57 -11.47 16.82
N ILE A 564 14.51 -10.20 17.24
CA ILE A 564 13.75 -9.76 18.42
C ILE A 564 12.25 -9.74 18.11
N SER A 565 11.87 -9.36 16.89
CA SER A 565 10.47 -9.29 16.45
C SER A 565 9.90 -10.61 15.92
N GLY A 566 10.77 -11.54 15.51
CA GLY A 566 10.37 -12.76 14.79
C GLY A 566 9.83 -12.46 13.39
N THR A 567 10.11 -11.28 12.83
CA THR A 567 9.62 -10.84 11.51
C THR A 567 10.75 -10.36 10.59
N VAL A 568 10.59 -10.57 9.28
CA VAL A 568 11.48 -10.07 8.21
C VAL A 568 10.64 -9.30 7.20
N GLY A 569 10.99 -8.04 6.96
CA GLY A 569 10.53 -7.30 5.79
C GLY A 569 11.44 -7.60 4.61
N LEU A 570 10.90 -8.07 3.48
CA LEU A 570 11.65 -8.13 2.21
C LEU A 570 11.55 -6.85 1.40
N ASP A 571 10.81 -5.86 1.90
CA ASP A 571 10.62 -4.60 1.22
C ASP A 571 11.20 -3.43 2.01
N LEU A 572 12.15 -2.78 1.35
CA LEU A 572 12.33 -1.36 1.49
C LEU A 572 11.00 -0.72 1.11
N SER A 573 10.46 0.15 1.96
CA SER A 573 9.42 1.12 1.61
C SER A 573 9.48 1.40 0.12
N THR A 574 8.49 0.87 -0.57
CA THR A 574 8.46 0.69 -2.02
C THR A 574 8.36 1.99 -2.79
N ASP A 575 8.77 3.08 -2.16
CA ASP A 575 8.72 4.37 -2.79
C ASP A 575 9.69 4.40 -3.96
N LEU A 576 10.93 3.89 -3.91
CA LEU A 576 11.90 4.66 -4.71
C LEU A 576 13.14 4.02 -5.32
N ARG A 577 13.60 2.81 -5.01
CA ARG A 577 14.99 2.46 -5.40
C ARG A 577 15.17 1.61 -6.64
N GLY A 578 14.14 0.90 -7.10
CA GLY A 578 14.30 -0.09 -8.17
C GLY A 578 15.19 -1.27 -7.74
N VAL A 579 15.17 -1.63 -6.45
CA VAL A 579 15.92 -2.78 -5.92
C VAL A 579 14.93 -3.75 -5.30
N LEU A 580 14.83 -4.95 -5.87
CA LEU A 580 13.99 -6.03 -5.36
C LEU A 580 14.84 -6.97 -4.51
N TYR A 581 14.35 -7.33 -3.32
CA TYR A 581 15.03 -8.28 -2.44
C TYR A 581 14.34 -9.64 -2.42
N GLY A 582 15.16 -10.67 -2.21
CA GLY A 582 14.72 -12.00 -1.88
C GLY A 582 15.57 -12.63 -0.78
N MET A 583 15.05 -13.70 -0.19
CA MET A 583 15.68 -14.41 0.93
C MET A 583 15.63 -15.92 0.72
N TYR A 584 16.78 -16.56 0.88
CA TYR A 584 16.90 -18.02 0.97
C TYR A 584 16.36 -18.52 2.31
N TYR A 585 15.56 -19.58 2.28
CA TYR A 585 15.11 -20.29 3.47
C TYR A 585 15.44 -21.78 3.34
N PRO A 586 16.01 -22.44 4.37
CA PRO A 586 16.21 -21.98 5.75
C PRO A 586 17.52 -21.18 5.98
N GLU A 587 18.29 -20.88 4.95
CA GLU A 587 19.63 -20.27 5.07
C GLU A 587 19.61 -18.82 5.59
N LEU A 588 18.48 -18.13 5.44
CA LEU A 588 18.25 -16.71 5.79
C LEU A 588 19.28 -15.76 5.15
N GLN A 589 19.79 -16.12 3.97
CA GLN A 589 20.67 -15.28 3.18
C GLN A 589 19.84 -14.40 2.25
N PHE A 590 20.19 -13.13 2.16
CA PHE A 590 19.51 -12.19 1.26
C PHE A 590 20.20 -12.11 -0.10
N LEU A 591 19.40 -11.84 -1.11
CA LEU A 591 19.86 -11.50 -2.44
C LEU A 591 19.02 -10.32 -2.95
N SER A 592 19.59 -9.45 -3.77
CA SER A 592 18.86 -8.39 -4.44
C SER A 592 19.14 -8.38 -5.94
N ALA A 593 18.23 -7.76 -6.69
CA ALA A 593 18.37 -7.46 -8.11
C ALA A 593 17.83 -6.05 -8.40
N GLU A 594 18.36 -5.40 -9.43
CA GLU A 594 18.00 -4.02 -9.79
C GLU A 594 17.04 -3.99 -10.98
N GLU A 595 16.10 -3.05 -10.98
CA GLU A 595 15.33 -2.60 -12.13
C GLU A 595 15.97 -1.31 -12.64
N PRO A 596 16.87 -1.36 -13.65
CA PRO A 596 17.74 -0.25 -14.01
C PRO A 596 16.99 1.03 -14.38
N SER A 597 15.82 0.86 -15.00
CA SER A 597 14.96 1.97 -15.40
C SER A 597 14.47 2.79 -14.19
N VAL A 598 14.12 2.11 -13.09
CA VAL A 598 13.68 2.73 -11.85
C VAL A 598 14.87 3.29 -11.06
N VAL A 599 15.98 2.53 -10.97
CA VAL A 599 17.22 2.97 -10.30
C VAL A 599 17.73 4.29 -10.89
N ASN A 600 17.72 4.42 -12.22
CA ASN A 600 18.16 5.63 -12.89
C ASN A 600 17.26 6.84 -12.57
N LEU A 601 15.94 6.66 -12.62
CA LEU A 601 14.99 7.72 -12.28
C LEU A 601 15.12 8.14 -10.82
N HIS A 602 15.36 7.20 -9.91
CA HIS A 602 15.63 7.51 -8.52
C HIS A 602 16.90 8.36 -8.33
N LYS A 603 18.01 7.97 -8.98
CA LYS A 603 19.25 8.74 -8.95
C LYS A 603 19.06 10.15 -9.48
N ILE A 604 18.25 10.32 -10.53
CA ILE A 604 17.87 11.64 -11.05
C ILE A 604 17.08 12.43 -10.00
N MET A 605 16.18 11.80 -9.25
CA MET A 605 15.44 12.45 -8.17
C MET A 605 16.33 12.90 -7.00
N GLU A 606 17.32 12.09 -6.64
CA GLU A 606 18.32 12.40 -5.61
C GLU A 606 19.29 13.51 -6.06
N GLY A 607 19.64 13.56 -7.35
CA GLY A 607 20.62 14.49 -7.90
C GLY A 607 20.17 15.96 -7.95
N GLY A 608 18.88 16.23 -7.83
CA GLY A 608 18.32 17.58 -7.75
C GLY A 608 18.24 18.36 -9.07
N ALA A 609 18.91 17.91 -10.13
CA ALA A 609 18.82 18.53 -11.44
C ALA A 609 17.58 18.02 -12.20
N LEU A 610 16.88 18.92 -12.90
CA LEU A 610 15.78 18.55 -13.77
C LEU A 610 16.35 17.96 -15.09
N PRO A 611 15.99 16.72 -15.47
CA PRO A 611 16.37 16.16 -16.77
C PRO A 611 15.59 16.86 -17.90
N SER A 612 15.85 16.47 -19.15
CA SER A 612 15.16 17.02 -20.33
C SER A 612 14.65 15.91 -21.24
N GLY A 613 13.68 16.24 -22.11
CA GLY A 613 13.19 15.32 -23.13
C GLY A 613 12.52 14.08 -22.53
N GLN A 614 12.89 12.90 -23.05
CA GLN A 614 12.27 11.63 -22.64
C GLN A 614 12.53 11.28 -21.17
N ASP A 615 13.70 11.64 -20.63
CA ASP A 615 14.03 11.39 -19.23
C ASP A 615 13.14 12.22 -18.29
N LEU A 616 12.80 13.45 -18.68
CA LEU A 616 11.85 14.27 -17.92
C LEU A 616 10.43 13.69 -17.98
N LEU A 617 9.99 13.22 -19.14
CA LEU A 617 8.69 12.55 -19.25
C LEU A 617 8.64 11.27 -18.41
N ALA A 618 9.70 10.47 -18.42
CA ALA A 618 9.80 9.25 -17.63
C ALA A 618 9.79 9.59 -16.13
N LEU A 619 10.56 10.59 -15.70
CA LEU A 619 10.60 11.06 -14.32
C LEU A 619 9.24 11.56 -13.85
N VAL A 620 8.53 12.34 -14.68
CA VAL A 620 7.19 12.85 -14.33
C VAL A 620 6.20 11.70 -14.23
N ARG A 621 6.20 10.75 -15.16
CA ARG A 621 5.33 9.56 -15.05
C ARG A 621 5.61 8.78 -13.77
N TYR A 622 6.88 8.51 -13.50
CA TYR A 622 7.33 7.79 -12.31
C TYR A 622 6.89 8.51 -11.01
N ALA A 623 7.10 9.82 -10.91
CA ALA A 623 6.68 10.58 -9.74
C ALA A 623 5.14 10.69 -9.59
N ASP A 624 4.38 10.71 -10.71
CA ASP A 624 2.90 10.72 -10.70
C ASP A 624 2.37 9.37 -10.19
N GLU A 625 2.94 8.27 -10.68
CA GLU A 625 2.60 6.89 -10.29
C GLU A 625 2.90 6.63 -8.80
N LEU A 626 3.95 7.24 -8.26
CA LEU A 626 4.27 7.21 -6.83
C LEU A 626 3.42 8.19 -5.99
N GLY A 627 2.53 8.97 -6.60
CA GLY A 627 1.71 9.97 -5.91
C GLY A 627 2.52 11.13 -5.30
N MET A 628 3.74 11.35 -5.77
CA MET A 628 4.63 12.43 -5.30
C MET A 628 4.32 13.75 -5.99
N ILE A 629 3.69 13.70 -7.16
CA ILE A 629 3.23 14.86 -7.92
C ILE A 629 1.75 14.71 -8.30
N GLU A 630 1.19 15.82 -8.76
CA GLU A 630 -0.13 15.95 -9.35
C GLU A 630 0.05 16.65 -10.70
N THR A 631 -0.47 16.06 -11.77
CA THR A 631 -0.37 16.58 -13.13
C THR A 631 -1.73 17.08 -13.66
N LYS A 632 -1.70 18.10 -14.52
CA LYS A 632 -2.89 18.61 -15.22
C LYS A 632 -2.59 18.84 -16.68
N GLN A 633 -3.32 18.14 -17.54
CA GLN A 633 -3.22 18.25 -18.99
C GLN A 633 -3.97 19.48 -19.50
N GLY A 634 -3.37 20.16 -20.47
CA GLY A 634 -3.99 21.26 -21.20
C GLY A 634 -4.96 20.75 -22.25
N ILE A 635 -6.04 21.50 -22.48
CA ILE A 635 -7.07 21.22 -23.49
C ILE A 635 -7.22 22.41 -24.44
N GLY A 636 -7.82 22.19 -25.62
CA GLY A 636 -8.05 23.24 -26.59
C GLY A 636 -6.76 23.92 -27.02
N GLU A 637 -6.65 25.23 -26.79
CA GLU A 637 -5.44 26.01 -27.14
C GLU A 637 -4.18 25.65 -26.34
N TYR A 638 -4.35 24.94 -25.21
CA TYR A 638 -3.28 24.45 -24.35
C TYR A 638 -2.96 22.97 -24.59
N ALA A 639 -3.58 22.35 -25.59
CA ALA A 639 -3.34 20.94 -25.90
C ALA A 639 -1.85 20.67 -26.13
N GLY A 640 -1.37 19.57 -25.54
CA GLY A 640 0.04 19.18 -25.57
C GLY A 640 0.87 19.71 -24.40
N LEU A 641 0.31 20.55 -23.52
CA LEU A 641 0.99 21.01 -22.31
C LEU A 641 0.56 20.23 -21.07
N THR A 642 1.50 20.03 -20.14
CA THR A 642 1.25 19.47 -18.81
C THR A 642 1.75 20.44 -17.73
N ILE A 643 0.89 20.83 -16.79
CA ILE A 643 1.28 21.48 -15.53
C ILE A 643 1.58 20.42 -14.49
N ILE A 644 2.67 20.59 -13.75
CA ILE A 644 3.16 19.65 -12.75
C ILE A 644 3.35 20.35 -11.40
N ASN A 645 2.73 19.81 -10.35
CA ASN A 645 2.96 20.23 -8.96
C ASN A 645 3.32 19.03 -8.10
N TYR A 646 4.10 19.22 -7.06
CA TYR A 646 4.23 18.24 -6.00
C TYR A 646 2.87 18.03 -5.33
N SER A 647 2.63 16.80 -4.90
CA SER A 647 1.37 16.42 -4.25
C SER A 647 1.30 16.98 -2.84
N ARG A 648 0.10 17.00 -2.26
CA ARG A 648 -0.07 17.36 -0.85
C ARG A 648 0.66 16.41 0.12
N THR A 649 0.99 15.20 -0.32
CA THR A 649 1.73 14.23 0.50
C THR A 649 3.19 14.64 0.57
N THR A 650 3.78 14.93 -0.60
CA THR A 650 5.13 15.51 -0.72
C THR A 650 5.28 16.79 0.11
N ASP A 651 4.24 17.64 0.14
CA ASP A 651 4.22 18.87 0.94
C ASP A 651 4.23 18.63 2.45
N ALA A 652 3.48 17.63 2.91
CA ALA A 652 3.38 17.32 4.33
C ALA A 652 4.60 16.57 4.87
N SER A 653 5.24 15.72 4.07
CA SER A 653 6.39 14.93 4.47
C SER A 653 7.74 15.61 4.24
N GLY A 654 7.76 16.76 3.55
CA GLY A 654 9.00 17.44 3.18
C GLY A 654 9.89 16.58 2.27
N LEU A 655 9.30 15.74 1.42
CA LEU A 655 10.03 14.71 0.66
C LEU A 655 11.10 15.31 -0.28
N TRP A 656 10.93 16.56 -0.69
CA TRP A 656 11.90 17.30 -1.49
C TRP A 656 13.23 17.58 -0.79
N GLU A 657 13.36 17.31 0.51
CA GLU A 657 14.66 17.34 1.19
C GLU A 657 15.46 16.06 0.91
N LYS A 658 14.77 14.92 0.83
CA LYS A 658 15.37 13.63 0.44
C LYS A 658 15.53 13.50 -1.08
N LEU A 659 14.63 14.12 -1.84
CA LEU A 659 14.55 14.03 -3.30
C LEU A 659 14.50 15.43 -3.93
N PRO A 660 15.65 16.12 -4.04
CA PRO A 660 15.70 17.54 -4.36
C PRO A 660 15.06 17.92 -5.70
N THR A 661 14.96 17.01 -6.67
CA THR A 661 14.34 17.28 -7.99
C THR A 661 12.85 17.63 -7.86
N LEU A 662 12.17 17.16 -6.81
CA LEU A 662 10.78 17.50 -6.51
C LEU A 662 10.57 19.01 -6.26
N ARG A 663 11.62 19.76 -5.90
CA ARG A 663 11.55 21.22 -5.70
C ARG A 663 11.18 21.98 -6.97
N HIS A 664 11.40 21.40 -8.14
CA HIS A 664 11.02 21.99 -9.44
C HIS A 664 9.55 21.82 -9.77
N PHE A 665 8.87 20.83 -9.19
CA PHE A 665 7.47 20.53 -9.46
C PHE A 665 6.55 21.50 -8.70
N ARG A 666 6.60 22.79 -9.03
CA ARG A 666 5.79 23.84 -8.39
C ARG A 666 5.08 24.70 -9.44
N GLY A 667 4.37 24.04 -10.34
CA GLY A 667 3.77 24.64 -11.54
C GLY A 667 4.71 24.58 -12.75
N LEU A 668 5.64 23.62 -12.78
CA LEU A 668 6.46 23.35 -13.97
C LEU A 668 5.53 23.03 -15.15
N ILE A 669 5.80 23.61 -16.31
CA ILE A 669 5.02 23.35 -17.53
C ILE A 669 5.94 22.72 -18.56
N ILE A 670 5.55 21.55 -19.06
CA ILE A 670 6.27 20.83 -20.12
C ILE A 670 5.36 20.57 -21.31
N ASP A 671 5.95 20.41 -22.49
CA ASP A 671 5.25 19.93 -23.69
C ASP A 671 5.25 18.38 -23.78
N SER A 672 4.61 17.84 -24.81
CA SER A 672 4.53 16.40 -25.08
C SER A 672 5.87 15.75 -25.42
N ASN A 673 6.92 16.54 -25.68
CA ASN A 673 8.27 16.06 -25.97
C ASN A 673 9.17 16.10 -24.72
N GLY A 674 8.67 16.60 -23.58
CA GLY A 674 9.46 16.79 -22.36
C GLY A 674 10.35 18.03 -22.39
N SER A 675 10.03 19.02 -23.23
CA SER A 675 10.70 20.32 -23.23
C SER A 675 10.06 21.22 -22.18
N VAL A 676 10.88 21.97 -21.44
CA VAL A 676 10.38 22.91 -20.44
C VAL A 676 9.81 24.15 -21.13
N VAL A 677 8.49 24.33 -21.01
CA VAL A 677 7.76 25.49 -21.54
C VAL A 677 7.77 26.63 -20.52
N ALA A 678 7.61 26.31 -19.24
CA ALA A 678 7.69 27.28 -18.15
C ALA A 678 8.30 26.67 -16.89
N ARG A 679 9.21 27.40 -16.23
CA ARG A 679 9.88 27.00 -15.00
C ARG A 679 9.70 28.07 -13.91
N PRO A 680 8.79 27.86 -12.94
CA PRO A 680 8.60 28.78 -11.83
C PRO A 680 9.71 28.70 -10.77
N PHE A 681 9.59 29.52 -9.72
CA PHE A 681 10.47 29.45 -8.56
C PHE A 681 10.45 28.06 -7.90
N GLU A 682 11.62 27.62 -7.43
CA GLU A 682 11.74 26.49 -6.50
C GLU A 682 10.98 26.76 -5.18
N LYS A 683 10.71 25.69 -4.43
CA LYS A 683 10.19 25.81 -3.06
C LYS A 683 11.16 26.64 -2.21
N THR A 684 10.68 27.74 -1.65
CA THR A 684 11.43 28.59 -0.71
C THR A 684 11.15 28.18 0.74
N HIS A 685 12.03 28.62 1.64
CA HIS A 685 11.94 28.29 3.07
C HIS A 685 11.31 29.42 3.91
N LYS A 686 10.73 29.10 5.07
CA LYS A 686 10.21 30.05 6.08
C LYS A 686 11.22 30.25 7.22
N ALA A 687 11.56 31.51 7.52
CA ALA A 687 12.39 31.86 8.66
C ALA A 687 11.70 31.49 9.99
N GLY A 688 12.46 30.93 10.94
CA GLY A 688 11.98 30.58 12.28
C GLY A 688 11.10 29.33 12.35
N ILE A 689 10.78 28.71 11.20
CA ILE A 689 9.98 27.48 11.13
C ILE A 689 10.74 26.39 10.37
N GLU A 690 11.09 26.66 9.11
CA GLU A 690 11.80 25.68 8.26
C GLU A 690 13.33 25.88 8.33
N ILE A 691 13.79 27.10 8.59
CA ILE A 691 15.20 27.40 8.91
C ILE A 691 15.24 28.05 10.30
N PRO A 692 15.99 27.49 11.26
CA PRO A 692 16.18 28.08 12.58
C PRO A 692 16.76 29.49 12.51
N LEU A 693 16.35 30.38 13.43
CA LEU A 693 16.79 31.79 13.40
C LEU A 693 18.29 31.94 13.67
N GLU A 694 18.88 31.00 14.42
CA GLU A 694 20.30 30.94 14.75
C GLU A 694 21.17 30.82 13.49
N GLU A 695 20.65 30.12 12.47
CA GLU A 695 21.28 29.96 11.15
C GLU A 695 21.08 31.18 10.24
N LEU A 696 20.15 32.07 10.58
CA LEU A 696 19.77 33.26 9.81
C LEU A 696 20.43 34.54 10.34
N ASN A 697 21.53 34.42 11.07
CA ASN A 697 22.43 35.52 11.47
C ASN A 697 23.29 36.01 10.30
N ILE A 698 22.67 36.22 9.14
CA ILE A 698 23.30 36.60 7.88
C ILE A 698 22.64 37.88 7.39
N VAL A 699 23.43 38.85 6.93
CA VAL A 699 22.90 40.06 6.29
C VAL A 699 22.45 39.71 4.87
N PRO A 700 21.17 39.91 4.51
CA PRO A 700 20.68 39.56 3.18
C PRO A 700 21.27 40.50 2.10
N GLU A 701 21.50 39.96 0.91
CA GLU A 701 21.88 40.73 -0.29
C GLU A 701 20.73 41.60 -0.78
N LYS A 702 19.50 41.06 -0.70
CA LYS A 702 18.27 41.73 -1.11
C LYS A 702 17.11 41.40 -0.18
N VAL A 703 16.21 42.36 0.01
CA VAL A 703 14.94 42.19 0.73
C VAL A 703 13.83 42.80 -0.11
N PHE A 704 12.85 42.00 -0.50
CA PHE A 704 11.69 42.44 -1.28
C PHE A 704 10.42 42.35 -0.45
N GLU A 705 9.41 43.16 -0.80
CA GLU A 705 8.05 42.92 -0.33
C GLU A 705 7.60 41.53 -0.76
N LYS A 706 6.86 40.85 0.12
CA LYS A 706 6.10 39.68 -0.29
C LYS A 706 4.69 40.14 -0.67
N ALA A 707 4.46 40.37 -1.95
CA ALA A 707 3.12 40.61 -2.47
C ALA A 707 2.19 39.42 -2.14
N ASN A 708 0.92 39.72 -1.85
CA ASN A 708 -0.10 38.76 -1.42
C ASN A 708 -1.17 38.63 -2.49
N GLY A 709 -0.96 37.71 -3.42
CA GLY A 709 -1.87 37.41 -4.51
C GLY A 709 -1.79 35.94 -4.93
N SER A 710 -2.07 35.71 -6.20
CA SER A 710 -1.93 34.41 -6.84
C SER A 710 -0.74 34.40 -7.80
N MET A 711 0.17 33.44 -7.69
CA MET A 711 1.34 33.36 -8.58
C MET A 711 0.89 33.06 -10.03
N GLY A 712 1.13 34.03 -10.92
CA GLY A 712 0.96 33.96 -12.36
C GLY A 712 2.26 33.52 -13.05
N ILE A 713 2.16 32.49 -13.88
CA ILE A 713 3.25 31.91 -14.65
C ILE A 713 3.01 32.32 -16.10
N VAL A 714 3.83 33.23 -16.62
CA VAL A 714 3.72 33.73 -17.99
C VAL A 714 4.79 33.10 -18.87
N TYR A 715 4.34 32.49 -19.97
CA TYR A 715 5.16 31.72 -20.90
C TYR A 715 4.70 31.91 -22.35
N PHE A 716 5.57 31.57 -23.30
CA PHE A 716 5.28 31.67 -24.72
C PHE A 716 4.89 30.30 -25.29
N TRP A 717 3.71 30.20 -25.89
CA TRP A 717 3.20 28.94 -26.46
C TRP A 717 2.32 29.21 -27.68
N ASN A 718 2.54 28.45 -28.76
CA ASN A 718 1.80 28.56 -30.03
C ASN A 718 1.70 30.01 -30.55
N GLY A 719 2.83 30.73 -30.55
CA GLY A 719 2.92 32.08 -31.09
C GLY A 719 2.32 33.19 -30.21
N LYS A 720 1.87 32.87 -28.98
CA LYS A 720 1.25 33.83 -28.07
C LYS A 720 1.82 33.74 -26.65
N TRP A 721 1.83 34.88 -25.97
CA TRP A 721 2.09 34.96 -24.53
C TRP A 721 0.84 34.51 -23.76
N ARG A 722 1.02 33.58 -22.83
CA ARG A 722 -0.06 32.98 -22.03
C ARG A 722 0.25 33.09 -20.55
N VAL A 723 -0.78 33.19 -19.73
CA VAL A 723 -0.68 33.12 -18.27
C VAL A 723 -1.42 31.91 -17.72
N SER A 724 -0.79 31.19 -16.80
CA SER A 724 -1.42 30.17 -15.97
C SER A 724 -1.19 30.47 -14.50
N THR A 725 -1.96 29.85 -13.60
CA THR A 725 -1.52 29.70 -12.21
C THR A 725 -0.72 28.40 -12.08
N LYS A 726 -0.15 28.14 -10.90
CA LYS A 726 0.46 26.84 -10.65
C LYS A 726 -0.51 25.66 -10.79
N PHE A 727 -1.83 25.86 -10.71
CA PHE A 727 -2.81 24.75 -10.70
C PHE A 727 -3.70 24.66 -11.95
N SER A 728 -3.69 25.69 -12.81
CA SER A 728 -4.61 25.72 -13.96
C SER A 728 -4.08 26.57 -15.10
N PHE A 729 -4.25 26.05 -16.31
CA PHE A 729 -4.15 26.81 -17.56
C PHE A 729 -5.29 27.82 -17.69
N GLU A 730 -6.53 27.39 -17.40
CA GLU A 730 -7.72 28.23 -17.58
C GLU A 730 -8.60 28.25 -16.32
N ASN A 731 -9.02 29.45 -15.92
CA ASN A 731 -9.95 29.71 -14.83
C ASN A 731 -10.61 31.09 -15.01
N ASN A 732 -11.95 31.14 -14.94
CA ASN A 732 -12.72 32.37 -15.15
C ASN A 732 -12.46 33.47 -14.11
N ASN A 733 -12.05 33.08 -12.90
CA ASN A 733 -11.85 34.00 -11.78
C ASN A 733 -10.40 34.48 -11.67
N PHE A 734 -9.44 33.74 -12.23
CA PHE A 734 -8.00 34.00 -12.03
C PHE A 734 -7.26 34.21 -13.36
N THR A 735 -7.13 33.17 -14.19
CA THR A 735 -6.25 33.23 -15.36
C THR A 735 -6.84 34.05 -16.50
N LYS A 736 -8.17 34.10 -16.66
CA LYS A 736 -8.81 34.98 -17.67
C LYS A 736 -8.59 36.47 -17.37
N PRO A 737 -8.91 36.97 -16.16
CA PRO A 737 -8.57 38.36 -15.81
C PRO A 737 -7.07 38.65 -15.92
N ALA A 738 -6.21 37.72 -15.50
CA ALA A 738 -4.77 37.88 -15.65
C ALA A 738 -4.32 37.93 -17.12
N GLN A 739 -4.94 37.14 -18.00
CA GLN A 739 -4.66 37.17 -19.44
C GLN A 739 -5.11 38.51 -20.04
N ASP A 740 -6.27 39.02 -19.67
CA ASP A 740 -6.76 40.34 -20.12
C ASP A 740 -5.82 41.49 -19.71
N LEU A 741 -5.21 41.38 -18.51
CA LEU A 741 -4.20 42.33 -18.05
C LEU A 741 -2.90 42.17 -18.86
N LEU A 742 -2.42 40.94 -19.04
CA LEU A 742 -1.21 40.65 -19.82
C LEU A 742 -1.34 41.11 -21.28
N ASP A 743 -2.53 40.95 -21.89
CA ASP A 743 -2.78 41.33 -23.27
C ASP A 743 -2.66 42.84 -23.48
N LYS A 744 -2.95 43.65 -22.46
CA LYS A 744 -2.79 45.11 -22.46
C LYS A 744 -1.35 45.58 -22.22
N MET A 745 -0.47 44.72 -21.70
CA MET A 745 0.93 45.07 -21.44
C MET A 745 1.78 45.14 -22.73
N ASN A 746 2.85 45.92 -22.68
CA ASN A 746 3.85 45.92 -23.75
C ASN A 746 4.75 44.67 -23.65
N LYS A 747 4.71 43.82 -24.67
CA LYS A 747 5.38 42.50 -24.68
C LYS A 747 6.52 42.41 -25.69
N ASP A 748 6.85 43.49 -26.39
CA ASP A 748 7.76 43.48 -27.56
C ASP A 748 9.19 43.05 -27.23
N LYS A 749 9.61 43.24 -25.98
CA LYS A 749 10.96 42.89 -25.49
C LYS A 749 10.96 41.66 -24.58
N MET A 750 9.86 40.92 -24.50
CA MET A 750 9.83 39.69 -23.74
C MET A 750 10.59 38.58 -24.48
N ASP A 751 11.33 37.78 -23.73
CA ASP A 751 12.18 36.70 -24.22
C ASP A 751 11.46 35.35 -24.06
N PRO A 752 11.10 34.64 -25.15
CA PRO A 752 10.47 33.32 -25.10
C PRO A 752 11.29 32.22 -24.41
N ALA A 753 12.58 32.44 -24.16
CA ALA A 753 13.42 31.56 -23.35
C ALA A 753 13.19 31.73 -21.84
N LYS A 754 12.40 32.73 -21.43
CA LYS A 754 12.13 33.04 -20.03
C LYS A 754 10.68 32.76 -19.63
N THR A 755 10.54 32.41 -18.36
CA THR A 755 9.27 32.35 -17.63
C THR A 755 9.15 33.62 -16.80
N TYR A 756 8.15 34.44 -17.08
CA TYR A 756 7.91 35.65 -16.29
C TYR A 756 6.93 35.33 -15.17
N LEU A 757 7.34 35.61 -13.94
CA LEU A 757 6.57 35.29 -12.74
C LEU A 757 5.95 36.56 -12.19
N PHE A 758 4.64 36.59 -12.13
CA PHE A 758 3.86 37.71 -11.60
C PHE A 758 3.12 37.30 -10.34
N GLU A 759 2.85 38.25 -9.47
CA GLU A 759 1.77 38.14 -8.49
C GLU A 759 0.51 38.77 -9.12
N ILE A 760 -0.54 37.97 -9.27
CA ILE A 760 -1.84 38.40 -9.77
C ILE A 760 -2.60 39.02 -8.61
N ILE A 761 -2.94 40.31 -8.74
CA ILE A 761 -3.76 41.05 -7.77
C ILE A 761 -5.11 41.35 -8.41
N LEU A 762 -6.17 40.82 -7.81
CA LEU A 762 -7.56 41.04 -8.22
C LEU A 762 -8.40 41.45 -7.00
N PRO A 763 -9.35 42.40 -7.14
CA PRO A 763 -10.14 42.92 -6.03
C PRO A 763 -11.20 41.95 -5.52
N ASP A 764 -11.61 40.99 -6.35
CA ASP A 764 -12.53 39.91 -5.97
C ASP A 764 -11.80 38.77 -5.25
N GLU A 765 -10.46 38.80 -5.19
CA GLU A 765 -9.67 37.90 -4.36
C GLU A 765 -9.50 38.51 -2.97
N ALA A 766 -10.03 37.82 -1.97
CA ALA A 766 -9.82 38.23 -0.61
C ALA A 766 -8.43 37.82 -0.10
N HIS A 767 -7.53 38.79 -0.17
CA HIS A 767 -6.20 38.77 0.41
C HIS A 767 -6.24 39.48 1.77
N ILE A 768 -5.30 39.13 2.66
CA ILE A 768 -5.22 39.77 3.99
C ILE A 768 -4.61 41.17 3.87
N VAL A 769 -3.79 41.37 2.83
CA VAL A 769 -3.26 42.68 2.43
C VAL A 769 -4.33 43.39 1.62
N ASP A 770 -4.62 44.63 2.00
CA ASP A 770 -5.56 45.50 1.32
C ASP A 770 -4.88 46.20 0.13
N TYR A 771 -5.26 45.77 -1.07
CA TYR A 771 -4.88 46.38 -2.34
C TYR A 771 -5.97 47.33 -2.88
N GLY A 772 -7.02 47.60 -2.12
CA GLY A 772 -8.19 48.36 -2.56
C GLY A 772 -8.85 47.73 -3.80
N ASN A 773 -9.14 48.55 -4.81
CA ASN A 773 -9.73 48.10 -6.07
C ASN A 773 -8.69 47.78 -7.17
N GLU A 774 -7.42 47.58 -6.78
CA GLU A 774 -6.33 47.35 -7.73
C GLU A 774 -6.52 46.06 -8.54
N LYS A 775 -6.29 46.16 -9.86
CA LYS A 775 -6.20 45.02 -10.80
C LYS A 775 -4.87 45.10 -11.51
N SER A 776 -3.89 44.31 -11.10
CA SER A 776 -2.53 44.41 -11.61
C SER A 776 -1.80 43.07 -11.64
N LEU A 777 -0.74 43.00 -12.45
CA LEU A 777 0.25 41.93 -12.40
C LEU A 777 1.57 42.53 -11.92
N ILE A 778 1.97 42.20 -10.70
CA ILE A 778 3.24 42.68 -10.12
C ILE A 778 4.35 41.72 -10.54
N LEU A 779 5.37 42.20 -11.25
CA LEU A 779 6.46 41.34 -11.70
C LEU A 779 7.34 40.95 -10.50
N LEU A 780 7.48 39.65 -10.25
CA LEU A 780 8.31 39.10 -9.18
C LEU A 780 9.72 38.81 -9.65
N ASN A 781 9.86 38.12 -10.79
CA ASN A 781 11.15 37.86 -11.46
C ASN A 781 10.91 37.29 -12.86
N ALA A 782 11.99 37.10 -13.63
CA ALA A 782 12.00 36.31 -14.86
C ALA A 782 13.03 35.18 -14.71
N VAL A 783 12.63 33.95 -15.04
CA VAL A 783 13.44 32.74 -14.85
C VAL A 783 13.82 32.17 -16.21
N ASN A 784 15.10 31.89 -16.45
CA ASN A 784 15.49 31.13 -17.64
C ASN A 784 14.91 29.72 -17.54
N LYS A 785 14.08 29.31 -18.50
CA LYS A 785 13.33 28.05 -18.39
C LYS A 785 14.21 26.80 -18.43
N GLU A 786 15.35 26.88 -19.11
CA GLU A 786 16.32 25.78 -19.20
C GLU A 786 17.18 25.67 -17.94
N THR A 787 17.78 26.78 -17.50
CA THR A 787 18.73 26.76 -16.37
C THR A 787 18.07 26.88 -15.00
N GLY A 788 16.86 27.43 -14.92
CA GLY A 788 16.19 27.75 -13.65
C GLY A 788 16.77 28.97 -12.94
N VAL A 789 17.70 29.69 -13.57
CA VAL A 789 18.34 30.87 -12.99
C VAL A 789 17.42 32.09 -13.09
N ASN A 790 17.23 32.78 -11.97
CA ASN A 790 16.51 34.05 -11.89
C ASN A 790 17.31 35.18 -12.54
N ASP A 791 16.62 36.14 -13.14
CA ASP A 791 17.23 37.37 -13.65
C ASP A 791 17.69 38.29 -12.50
N GLU A 792 18.73 39.07 -12.81
CA GLU A 792 19.20 40.17 -11.98
C GLU A 792 18.09 41.20 -11.76
N TRP A 793 17.96 41.70 -10.53
CA TRP A 793 16.86 42.57 -10.13
C TRP A 793 16.75 43.85 -10.98
N SER A 794 17.87 44.46 -11.35
CA SER A 794 17.88 45.65 -12.22
C SER A 794 17.25 45.40 -13.59
N ARG A 795 17.35 44.18 -14.12
CA ARG A 795 16.69 43.77 -15.37
C ARG A 795 15.20 43.51 -15.15
N VAL A 796 14.83 42.92 -14.01
CA VAL A 796 13.42 42.70 -13.63
C VAL A 796 12.69 44.04 -13.52
N GLU A 797 13.26 45.02 -12.81
CA GLU A 797 12.68 46.36 -12.66
C GLU A 797 12.55 47.07 -14.02
N ALA A 798 13.59 47.04 -14.85
CA ALA A 798 13.54 47.60 -16.20
C ALA A 798 12.48 46.92 -17.08
N ALA A 799 12.32 45.60 -16.97
CA ALA A 799 11.31 44.85 -17.70
C ALA A 799 9.90 45.20 -17.25
N ALA A 800 9.64 45.28 -15.94
CA ALA A 800 8.34 45.69 -15.40
C ALA A 800 7.94 47.08 -15.91
N ASN A 801 8.85 48.06 -15.80
CA ASN A 801 8.63 49.42 -16.28
C ASN A 801 8.33 49.45 -17.79
N TYR A 802 9.06 48.65 -18.59
CA TYR A 802 8.81 48.55 -20.02
C TYR A 802 7.45 47.94 -20.35
N MET A 803 7.00 46.95 -19.57
CA MET A 803 5.69 46.30 -19.73
C MET A 803 4.51 47.20 -19.34
N GLY A 804 4.78 48.32 -18.65
CA GLY A 804 3.75 49.20 -18.09
C GLY A 804 3.18 48.70 -16.78
N THR A 805 3.97 47.96 -16.00
CA THR A 805 3.63 47.49 -14.64
C THR A 805 4.76 47.79 -13.66
N ARG A 806 4.59 47.43 -12.39
CA ARG A 806 5.62 47.52 -11.36
C ARG A 806 6.21 46.16 -11.01
N ALA A 807 7.45 46.16 -10.54
CA ALA A 807 8.05 45.00 -9.88
C ALA A 807 7.68 45.00 -8.38
N ALA A 808 7.96 43.90 -7.68
CA ALA A 808 7.92 43.85 -6.21
C ALA A 808 8.83 44.93 -5.60
N VAL A 809 8.42 45.60 -4.53
CA VAL A 809 9.20 46.69 -3.93
C VAL A 809 10.51 46.17 -3.31
N ASP A 810 11.64 46.77 -3.69
CA ASP A 810 12.95 46.54 -3.05
C ASP A 810 13.07 47.34 -1.75
N LEU A 811 13.12 46.62 -0.63
CA LEU A 811 13.19 47.15 0.73
C LEU A 811 14.59 46.99 1.35
N THR A 812 15.60 46.59 0.56
CA THR A 812 16.97 46.35 1.05
C THR A 812 17.54 47.55 1.80
N GLY A 813 17.27 48.78 1.32
CA GLY A 813 17.72 50.01 1.98
C GLY A 813 17.14 50.20 3.39
N LYS A 814 15.91 49.75 3.64
CA LYS A 814 15.23 49.86 4.94
C LYS A 814 15.88 48.97 6.01
N PHE A 815 16.41 47.83 5.61
CA PHE A 815 16.99 46.82 6.50
C PHE A 815 18.52 46.76 6.41
N LYS A 816 19.14 47.85 5.95
CA LYS A 816 20.59 47.89 5.72
C LYS A 816 21.37 47.56 7.00
N GLY A 817 22.19 46.51 6.93
CA GLY A 817 23.04 46.06 8.03
C GLY A 817 22.34 45.17 9.06
N MET A 818 21.04 44.91 8.92
CA MET A 818 20.32 43.95 9.77
C MET A 818 20.50 42.53 9.23
N THR A 819 20.62 41.55 10.13
CA THR A 819 20.57 40.13 9.76
C THR A 819 19.14 39.69 9.46
N ILE A 820 18.94 38.57 8.75
CA ILE A 820 17.60 38.00 8.51
C ILE A 820 16.89 37.69 9.83
N ALA A 821 17.61 37.21 10.85
CA ALA A 821 17.06 37.00 12.19
C ALA A 821 16.55 38.31 12.83
N GLN A 822 17.30 39.41 12.73
CA GLN A 822 16.87 40.73 13.22
C GLN A 822 15.69 41.29 12.40
N ILE A 823 15.66 41.04 11.10
CA ILE A 823 14.51 41.41 10.24
C ILE A 823 13.27 40.61 10.64
N TYR A 824 13.43 39.32 10.96
CA TYR A 824 12.36 38.49 11.49
C TYR A 824 11.82 39.06 12.80
N GLU A 825 12.67 39.32 13.79
CA GLU A 825 12.28 39.93 15.06
C GLU A 825 11.54 41.26 14.86
N TYR A 826 12.04 42.12 13.97
CA TYR A 826 11.38 43.38 13.63
C TYR A 826 9.99 43.15 13.02
N ALA A 827 9.82 42.17 12.13
CA ALA A 827 8.54 41.82 11.51
C ALA A 827 7.55 41.16 12.49
N GLN A 828 8.03 40.67 13.64
CA GLN A 828 7.19 40.13 14.72
C GLN A 828 6.70 41.19 15.72
N GLN A 829 7.19 42.42 15.64
CA GLN A 829 6.74 43.53 16.49
C GLN A 829 5.39 44.07 15.99
N GLU A 830 4.47 44.36 16.92
CA GLU A 830 3.18 44.95 16.57
C GLU A 830 3.35 46.36 15.99
N GLY A 831 2.57 46.71 14.96
CA GLY A 831 2.62 48.01 14.29
C GLY A 831 3.79 48.21 13.32
N THR A 832 4.67 47.21 13.16
CA THR A 832 5.71 47.24 12.12
C THR A 832 5.20 46.58 10.84
N LEU A 833 5.64 47.08 9.68
CA LEU A 833 5.30 46.52 8.36
C LEU A 833 3.79 46.29 8.15
N GLU A 834 2.99 47.28 8.54
CA GLU A 834 1.54 47.24 8.36
C GLU A 834 1.16 47.06 6.89
N ASN A 835 0.06 46.33 6.66
CA ASN A 835 -0.46 45.99 5.35
C ASN A 835 0.55 45.27 4.42
N LEU A 836 1.45 44.46 4.99
CA LEU A 836 2.32 43.56 4.24
C LEU A 836 2.16 42.13 4.73
N GLU A 837 2.14 41.16 3.81
CA GLU A 837 2.17 39.75 4.17
C GLU A 837 3.50 39.34 4.81
N GLY A 838 4.58 39.99 4.39
CA GLY A 838 5.93 39.58 4.73
C GLY A 838 6.97 40.16 3.80
N LEU A 839 8.17 39.60 3.90
CA LEU A 839 9.34 39.93 3.11
C LEU A 839 9.92 38.67 2.49
N MET A 840 10.59 38.84 1.35
CA MET A 840 11.43 37.83 0.71
C MET A 840 12.88 38.27 0.84
N ALA A 841 13.64 37.66 1.75
CA ALA A 841 15.05 37.97 1.98
C ALA A 841 15.94 36.98 1.22
N GLN A 842 16.94 37.49 0.51
CA GLN A 842 17.86 36.70 -0.29
C GLN A 842 19.27 36.76 0.27
N TYR A 843 19.93 35.62 0.39
CA TYR A 843 21.34 35.50 0.81
C TYR A 843 22.03 34.39 0.03
N ARG A 844 23.36 34.36 0.03
CA ARG A 844 24.13 33.22 -0.51
C ARG A 844 24.42 32.21 0.57
N ASP A 845 24.17 30.94 0.25
CA ASP A 845 24.66 29.84 1.07
C ASP A 845 26.18 29.65 0.92
N LYS A 846 26.71 28.63 1.59
CA LYS A 846 28.14 28.30 1.60
C LYS A 846 28.68 27.94 0.21
N ASP A 847 27.82 27.50 -0.69
CA ASP A 847 28.16 27.11 -2.06
C ASP A 847 27.96 28.26 -3.06
N GLY A 848 27.56 29.45 -2.57
CA GLY A 848 27.35 30.64 -3.37
C GLY A 848 26.00 30.68 -4.11
N LYS A 849 25.11 29.72 -3.85
CA LYS A 849 23.74 29.69 -4.40
C LYS A 849 22.88 30.72 -3.67
N ILE A 850 22.10 31.48 -4.43
CA ILE A 850 21.15 32.44 -3.87
C ILE A 850 19.96 31.65 -3.29
N ILE A 851 19.77 31.76 -1.99
CA ILE A 851 18.65 31.22 -1.24
C ILE A 851 17.67 32.35 -0.92
N THR A 852 16.37 32.11 -1.13
CA THR A 852 15.31 33.05 -0.75
C THR A 852 14.54 32.50 0.44
N VAL A 853 14.40 33.32 1.49
CA VAL A 853 13.68 33.00 2.73
C VAL A 853 12.49 33.95 2.89
N LYS A 854 11.36 33.37 3.29
CA LYS A 854 10.14 34.09 3.63
C LYS A 854 10.18 34.51 5.09
N VAL A 855 10.05 35.81 5.34
CA VAL A 855 9.84 36.39 6.67
C VAL A 855 8.39 36.86 6.72
N LYS A 856 7.56 36.27 7.58
CA LYS A 856 6.16 36.65 7.74
C LYS A 856 6.01 37.76 8.76
N THR A 857 5.04 38.65 8.56
CA THR A 857 4.68 39.63 9.58
C THR A 857 3.73 39.00 10.58
N ARG A 858 3.85 39.37 11.86
CA ARG A 858 2.93 38.93 12.91
C ARG A 858 1.49 39.34 12.60
N GLY A 859 1.28 40.59 12.18
CA GLY A 859 -0.06 41.09 11.84
C GLY A 859 -0.75 40.32 10.70
N TYR A 860 0.01 39.79 9.73
CA TYR A 860 -0.57 38.93 8.69
C TYR A 860 -0.92 37.55 9.25
N ASP A 861 0.00 36.91 9.98
CA ASP A 861 -0.22 35.56 10.51
C ASP A 861 -1.35 35.53 11.54
N ASP A 862 -1.50 36.58 12.35
CA ASP A 862 -2.61 36.76 13.29
C ASP A 862 -3.96 36.86 12.58
N LYS A 863 -4.08 37.73 11.56
CA LYS A 863 -5.28 37.85 10.72
C LYS A 863 -5.60 36.54 9.99
N LYS A 864 -4.56 35.86 9.51
CA LYS A 864 -4.69 34.57 8.82
C LYS A 864 -5.22 33.49 9.77
N PHE A 865 -4.69 33.44 10.98
CA PHE A 865 -5.17 32.53 12.02
C PHE A 865 -6.65 32.75 12.30
N VAL A 866 -7.05 34.00 12.53
CA VAL A 866 -8.46 34.33 12.77
C VAL A 866 -9.33 33.88 11.59
N ARG A 867 -8.93 34.17 10.35
CA ARG A 867 -9.68 33.75 9.16
C ARG A 867 -9.80 32.23 9.03
N ASP A 868 -8.71 31.48 9.23
CA ASP A 868 -8.65 30.04 8.93
C ASP A 868 -9.13 29.16 10.10
N GLN A 869 -9.05 29.64 11.35
CA GLN A 869 -9.27 28.83 12.55
C GLN A 869 -10.42 29.33 13.42
N LEU A 870 -10.63 30.64 13.52
CA LEU A 870 -11.77 31.27 14.18
C LEU A 870 -12.82 31.63 13.11
N ASP A 871 -13.35 30.64 12.38
CA ASP A 871 -14.47 30.92 11.47
C ASP A 871 -15.80 31.13 12.24
N TRP A 872 -16.77 31.76 11.58
CA TRP A 872 -18.06 32.07 12.21
C TRP A 872 -18.92 30.84 12.45
N GLU A 873 -18.79 29.80 11.63
CA GLU A 873 -19.52 28.55 11.78
C GLU A 873 -19.21 27.88 13.13
N LYS A 874 -17.93 27.67 13.44
CA LYS A 874 -17.50 27.12 14.74
C LYS A 874 -17.88 28.02 15.90
N LEU A 875 -17.76 29.33 15.73
CA LEU A 875 -18.10 30.29 16.77
C LEU A 875 -19.60 30.22 17.12
N VAL A 876 -20.47 30.11 16.10
CA VAL A 876 -21.91 29.91 16.27
C VAL A 876 -22.24 28.56 16.92
N GLU A 877 -21.50 27.49 16.60
CA GLU A 877 -21.69 26.17 17.23
C GLU A 877 -21.37 26.16 18.73
N GLU A 878 -20.31 26.88 19.14
CA GLU A 878 -19.84 26.88 20.53
C GLU A 878 -20.52 27.98 21.38
N PHE A 879 -21.26 28.91 20.78
CA PHE A 879 -21.97 30.00 21.46
C PHE A 879 -23.14 29.50 22.31
N ASN A 880 -23.09 29.78 23.60
CA ASN A 880 -24.12 29.42 24.55
C ASN A 880 -25.25 30.48 24.51
N LYS A 881 -26.42 30.06 24.03
CA LYS A 881 -27.59 30.93 23.87
C LYS A 881 -28.19 31.41 25.19
N GLU A 882 -27.94 30.71 26.29
CA GLU A 882 -28.49 31.06 27.60
C GLU A 882 -27.64 32.10 28.31
N THR A 883 -26.31 31.95 28.25
CA THR A 883 -25.36 32.88 28.86
C THR A 883 -24.99 34.04 27.93
N LEU A 884 -25.32 33.94 26.63
CA LEU A 884 -24.91 34.86 25.57
C LEU A 884 -23.39 35.06 25.56
N ASP A 885 -22.68 33.95 25.73
CA ASP A 885 -21.23 33.89 25.79
C ASP A 885 -20.71 32.53 25.33
N ILE A 886 -19.39 32.37 25.28
CA ILE A 886 -18.72 31.09 25.09
C ILE A 886 -18.03 30.72 26.41
N ASP A 887 -18.18 29.48 26.84
CA ASP A 887 -17.55 28.97 28.07
C ASP A 887 -16.01 28.97 27.94
N GLU A 888 -15.29 29.11 29.06
CA GLU A 888 -13.83 29.28 29.08
C GLU A 888 -13.07 28.11 28.42
N ASP A 889 -13.50 26.89 28.66
CA ASP A 889 -12.93 25.68 28.06
C ASP A 889 -13.10 25.64 26.53
N LYS A 890 -14.20 26.20 26.03
CA LYS A 890 -14.45 26.33 24.59
C LYS A 890 -13.67 27.48 23.96
N ARG A 891 -13.45 28.58 24.70
CA ARG A 891 -12.60 29.71 24.28
C ARG A 891 -11.16 29.23 24.02
N GLU A 892 -10.59 28.47 24.94
CA GLU A 892 -9.28 27.83 24.77
C GLU A 892 -9.25 26.91 23.54
N LYS A 893 -10.29 26.10 23.34
CA LYS A 893 -10.41 25.19 22.18
C LYS A 893 -10.48 25.93 20.84
N LEU A 894 -11.18 27.06 20.78
CA LEU A 894 -11.28 27.91 19.58
C LEU A 894 -9.95 28.60 19.26
N LEU A 895 -9.21 29.05 20.29
CA LEU A 895 -7.92 29.74 20.13
C LEU A 895 -6.72 28.79 19.96
N LYS A 896 -6.86 27.51 20.36
CA LYS A 896 -5.82 26.48 20.23
C LYS A 896 -4.49 26.96 20.83
N TYR A 897 -3.40 26.91 20.06
CA TYR A 897 -2.07 27.34 20.47
C TYR A 897 -1.88 28.87 20.50
N ASN A 898 -2.87 29.64 20.04
CA ASN A 898 -2.85 31.11 20.04
C ASN A 898 -3.67 31.71 21.18
N PHE A 899 -3.89 30.97 22.27
CA PHE A 899 -4.62 31.47 23.44
C PHE A 899 -3.96 32.69 24.10
N ASP A 900 -2.63 32.86 23.98
CA ASP A 900 -1.91 34.05 24.45
C ASP A 900 -1.88 35.20 23.42
N ASN A 901 -2.47 35.02 22.24
CA ASN A 901 -2.40 36.01 21.17
C ASN A 901 -3.42 37.15 21.42
N THR A 902 -2.93 38.34 21.72
CA THR A 902 -3.77 39.52 22.04
C THR A 902 -4.75 39.88 20.92
N PHE A 903 -4.34 39.78 19.65
CA PHE A 903 -5.19 40.10 18.51
C PHE A 903 -6.31 39.06 18.32
N ALA A 904 -5.98 37.78 18.45
CA ALA A 904 -6.96 36.70 18.33
C ALA A 904 -8.00 36.76 19.46
N ASN A 905 -7.56 37.01 20.70
CA ASN A 905 -8.46 37.22 21.84
C ASN A 905 -9.36 38.43 21.66
N ALA A 906 -8.80 39.59 21.30
CA ALA A 906 -9.59 40.80 21.06
C ALA A 906 -10.62 40.60 19.93
N THR A 907 -10.26 39.84 18.89
CA THR A 907 -11.17 39.53 17.79
C THR A 907 -12.29 38.59 18.23
N LEU A 908 -11.97 37.52 18.97
CA LEU A 908 -12.96 36.61 19.53
C LEU A 908 -13.95 37.37 20.43
N GLU A 909 -13.45 38.21 21.34
CA GLU A 909 -14.27 39.05 22.21
C GLU A 909 -15.17 40.01 21.42
N THR A 910 -14.63 40.63 20.38
CA THR A 910 -15.40 41.54 19.51
C THR A 910 -16.56 40.80 18.85
N ARG A 911 -16.35 39.56 18.40
CA ARG A 911 -17.38 38.74 17.76
C ARG A 911 -18.43 38.24 18.74
N ILE A 912 -18.01 37.77 19.92
CA ILE A 912 -18.90 37.37 21.02
C ILE A 912 -19.77 38.56 21.44
N THR A 913 -19.16 39.72 21.64
CA THR A 913 -19.84 40.96 22.02
C THR A 913 -20.87 41.35 20.95
N TRP A 914 -20.48 41.32 19.67
CA TRP A 914 -21.42 41.61 18.58
C TRP A 914 -22.60 40.63 18.55
N MET A 915 -22.36 39.33 18.70
CA MET A 915 -23.45 38.34 18.74
C MET A 915 -24.38 38.58 19.93
N ARG A 916 -23.82 38.81 21.13
CA ARG A 916 -24.57 39.13 22.34
C ARG A 916 -25.45 40.36 22.14
N ASP A 917 -24.86 41.45 21.66
CA ASP A 917 -25.56 42.73 21.46
C ASP A 917 -26.66 42.58 20.40
N ARG A 918 -26.37 41.91 19.28
CA ARG A 918 -27.34 41.70 18.20
C ARG A 918 -28.49 40.78 18.62
N VAL A 919 -28.20 39.70 19.37
CA VAL A 919 -29.25 38.84 19.94
C VAL A 919 -30.14 39.65 20.89
N ASN A 920 -29.55 40.44 21.80
CA ASN A 920 -30.32 41.26 22.74
C ASN A 920 -31.17 42.33 22.04
N GLU A 921 -30.64 42.98 21.01
CA GLU A 921 -31.36 43.93 20.17
C GLU A 921 -32.61 43.28 19.56
N ILE A 922 -32.44 42.13 18.88
CA ILE A 922 -33.55 41.40 18.25
C ILE A 922 -34.55 40.89 19.30
N VAL A 923 -34.09 40.40 20.45
CA VAL A 923 -34.97 39.97 21.55
C VAL A 923 -35.82 41.14 22.05
N ASN A 924 -35.25 42.34 22.20
CA ASN A 924 -35.98 43.53 22.61
C ASN A 924 -36.99 43.97 21.54
N GLU A 925 -36.60 43.98 20.26
CA GLU A 925 -37.51 44.27 19.14
C GLU A 925 -38.71 43.31 19.11
N LEU A 926 -38.45 42.01 19.22
CA LEU A 926 -39.50 40.98 19.26
C LEU A 926 -40.36 41.10 20.52
N ARG A 927 -39.76 41.39 21.68
CA ARG A 927 -40.49 41.61 22.93
C ARG A 927 -41.47 42.77 22.79
N ASP A 928 -41.01 43.92 22.33
CA ASP A 928 -41.84 45.12 22.13
C ASP A 928 -42.97 44.85 21.13
N LEU A 929 -42.68 44.11 20.06
CA LEU A 929 -43.67 43.69 19.06
C LEU A 929 -44.77 42.79 19.64
N LEU A 930 -44.45 42.02 20.68
CA LEU A 930 -45.31 40.97 21.23
C LEU A 930 -46.09 41.39 22.48
N VAL A 931 -45.77 42.52 23.13
CA VAL A 931 -46.47 42.99 24.35
C VAL A 931 -47.99 43.09 24.12
N LEU A 932 -48.41 43.90 23.15
CA LEU A 932 -49.83 44.17 22.92
C LEU A 932 -50.60 42.94 22.41
N PRO A 933 -50.11 42.17 21.41
CA PRO A 933 -50.75 40.92 21.00
C PRO A 933 -50.86 39.88 22.12
N SER A 934 -49.87 39.81 23.02
CA SER A 934 -49.89 38.85 24.14
C SER A 934 -50.95 39.20 25.18
N GLU A 935 -51.11 40.48 25.52
CA GLU A 935 -52.15 40.95 26.43
C GLU A 935 -53.56 40.70 25.85
N LEU A 936 -53.76 41.03 24.58
CA LEU A 936 -55.04 40.82 23.89
C LEU A 936 -55.37 39.32 23.74
N ALA A 937 -54.38 38.48 23.43
CA ALA A 937 -54.55 37.03 23.37
C ALA A 937 -54.96 36.47 24.74
N ARG A 938 -54.38 36.99 25.83
CA ARG A 938 -54.68 36.57 27.20
C ARG A 938 -56.10 36.91 27.60
N LEU A 939 -56.55 38.14 27.36
CA LEU A 939 -57.94 38.55 27.60
C LEU A 939 -58.92 37.67 26.82
N LYS A 940 -58.61 37.37 25.56
CA LYS A 940 -59.47 36.51 24.73
C LYS A 940 -59.50 35.06 25.19
N TYR A 941 -58.35 34.56 25.66
CA TYR A 941 -58.26 33.23 26.23
C TYR A 941 -59.08 33.12 27.52
N GLU A 942 -58.96 34.07 28.43
CA GLU A 942 -59.74 34.15 29.68
C GLU A 942 -61.25 34.20 29.38
N GLU A 943 -61.69 35.03 28.43
CA GLU A 943 -63.08 35.11 27.96
C GLU A 943 -63.60 33.76 27.42
N ASN A 944 -62.77 33.03 26.67
CA ASN A 944 -63.16 31.73 26.12
C ASN A 944 -63.24 30.64 27.19
N ILE A 945 -62.36 30.66 28.20
CA ILE A 945 -62.40 29.75 29.36
C ILE A 945 -63.66 30.00 30.19
N GLU A 946 -64.03 31.26 30.46
CA GLU A 946 -65.25 31.62 31.17
C GLU A 946 -66.53 31.13 30.47
N LYS A 947 -66.49 31.04 29.13
CA LYS A 947 -67.57 30.48 28.30
C LYS A 947 -67.64 28.95 28.31
N GLY A 948 -66.87 28.28 29.17
CA GLY A 948 -66.88 26.82 29.32
C GLY A 948 -66.11 26.08 28.23
N MET A 949 -65.29 26.78 27.44
CA MET A 949 -64.47 26.16 26.40
C MET A 949 -63.30 25.40 27.03
N ASN A 950 -62.96 24.23 26.46
CA ASN A 950 -61.79 23.50 26.94
C ASN A 950 -60.49 24.29 26.69
N LYS A 951 -59.48 24.09 27.56
CA LYS A 951 -58.21 24.81 27.56
C LYS A 951 -57.57 24.88 26.17
N THR A 952 -57.49 23.74 25.49
CA THR A 952 -56.84 23.61 24.18
C THR A 952 -57.56 24.39 23.07
N ALA A 953 -58.90 24.39 23.06
CA ALA A 953 -59.70 25.12 22.07
C ALA A 953 -59.69 26.62 22.33
N ALA A 954 -59.79 27.04 23.60
CA ALA A 954 -59.73 28.45 24.00
C ALA A 954 -58.40 29.10 23.58
N LEU A 955 -57.30 28.36 23.78
CA LEU A 955 -55.95 28.79 23.48
C LEU A 955 -55.68 28.86 21.96
N ARG A 956 -56.26 27.92 21.19
CA ARG A 956 -56.22 27.95 19.72
C ARG A 956 -56.99 29.14 19.14
N GLN A 957 -58.16 29.46 19.70
CA GLN A 957 -59.00 30.56 19.23
C GLN A 957 -58.41 31.92 19.61
N ALA A 958 -57.85 32.06 20.81
CA ALA A 958 -57.17 33.27 21.25
C ALA A 958 -55.94 33.60 20.37
N ALA A 959 -55.10 32.59 20.09
CA ALA A 959 -53.95 32.77 19.22
C ALA A 959 -54.34 33.09 17.76
N ALA A 960 -55.43 32.52 17.25
CA ALA A 960 -55.93 32.78 15.90
C ALA A 960 -56.53 34.19 15.75
N ALA A 961 -57.15 34.73 16.81
CA ALA A 961 -57.76 36.06 16.80
C ALA A 961 -56.72 37.19 16.65
N MET A 962 -55.48 36.95 17.07
CA MET A 962 -54.40 37.96 17.03
C MET A 962 -53.63 37.99 15.71
N VAL A 963 -53.83 37.00 14.83
CA VAL A 963 -53.10 36.89 13.55
C VAL A 963 -53.28 38.13 12.66
N PRO A 964 -54.50 38.67 12.46
CA PRO A 964 -54.68 39.86 11.61
C PRO A 964 -54.01 41.12 12.17
N ASP A 965 -54.02 41.31 13.49
CA ASP A 965 -53.40 42.47 14.15
C ASP A 965 -51.87 42.38 14.10
N LEU A 966 -51.32 41.18 14.27
CA LEU A 966 -49.90 40.89 14.06
C LEU A 966 -49.46 41.12 12.61
N GLU A 967 -50.23 40.65 11.63
CA GLU A 967 -49.96 40.88 10.21
C GLU A 967 -50.03 42.38 9.84
N ALA A 968 -50.95 43.14 10.44
CA ALA A 968 -51.08 44.58 10.25
C ALA A 968 -49.91 45.35 10.89
N TYR A 969 -49.49 44.96 12.10
CA TYR A 969 -48.36 45.56 12.80
C TYR A 969 -47.03 45.29 12.07
N MET A 970 -46.81 44.06 11.58
CA MET A 970 -45.64 43.68 10.76
C MET A 970 -45.61 44.41 9.40
N LYS A 971 -46.77 44.78 8.83
CA LYS A 971 -46.84 45.64 7.63
C LYS A 971 -46.50 47.10 7.92
N ALA A 972 -46.82 47.60 9.12
CA ALA A 972 -46.60 48.98 9.52
C ALA A 972 -45.14 49.27 9.95
N SER A 973 -44.42 48.27 10.47
CA SER A 973 -43.04 48.41 10.97
C SER A 973 -41.95 48.57 9.89
N LYS A 974 -42.29 48.58 8.58
CA LYS A 974 -41.34 48.66 7.44
C LYS A 974 -40.18 47.65 7.47
N THR A 975 -40.32 46.52 8.16
CA THR A 975 -39.32 45.45 8.18
C THR A 975 -39.76 44.29 7.29
N ASP A 976 -39.44 44.35 5.99
CA ASP A 976 -39.81 43.32 4.99
C ASP A 976 -39.07 41.97 5.18
N LYS A 977 -38.30 41.81 6.26
CA LYS A 977 -37.46 40.62 6.55
C LYS A 977 -38.18 39.49 7.30
N HIS A 978 -39.38 39.69 7.85
CA HIS A 978 -39.98 38.77 8.84
C HIS A 978 -41.12 37.88 8.34
N LYS A 979 -41.28 37.66 7.02
CA LYS A 979 -42.38 36.86 6.46
C LYS A 979 -42.45 35.39 6.94
N GLY A 980 -41.38 34.86 7.55
CA GLY A 980 -41.36 33.53 8.18
C GLY A 980 -41.80 33.47 9.65
N ASP A 981 -42.02 34.61 10.32
CA ASP A 981 -42.13 34.68 11.78
C ASP A 981 -43.57 34.50 12.33
N VAL A 982 -44.61 34.63 11.51
CA VAL A 982 -46.02 34.55 11.96
C VAL A 982 -46.35 33.21 12.61
N GLY A 983 -45.86 32.09 12.07
CA GLY A 983 -46.07 30.76 12.63
C GLY A 983 -45.43 30.57 14.01
N TYR A 984 -44.26 31.18 14.22
CA TYR A 984 -43.54 31.16 15.49
C TYR A 984 -44.18 32.10 16.52
N ILE A 985 -44.61 33.30 16.12
CA ILE A 985 -45.36 34.23 16.98
C ILE A 985 -46.64 33.56 17.50
N ILE A 986 -47.36 32.83 16.64
CA ILE A 986 -48.53 32.03 17.04
C ILE A 986 -48.13 30.95 18.04
N SER A 987 -46.98 30.28 17.86
CA SER A 987 -46.47 29.26 18.79
C SER A 987 -46.03 29.86 20.14
N PHE A 988 -45.44 31.05 20.12
CA PHE A 988 -45.02 31.81 21.30
C PHE A 988 -46.25 32.26 22.11
N LEU A 989 -47.23 32.87 21.46
CA LEU A 989 -48.50 33.25 22.09
C LEU A 989 -49.19 32.04 22.72
N LYS A 990 -49.23 30.91 22.02
CA LYS A 990 -49.76 29.66 22.60
C LYS A 990 -49.01 29.22 23.85
N SER A 991 -47.69 29.35 23.85
CA SER A 991 -46.84 28.97 24.98
C SER A 991 -46.96 29.89 26.19
N VAL A 992 -47.04 31.21 25.96
CA VAL A 992 -47.27 32.22 27.01
C VAL A 992 -48.64 32.02 27.66
N LEU A 993 -49.64 31.61 26.87
CA LEU A 993 -50.98 31.29 27.36
C LEU A 993 -51.10 29.91 28.03
N SER A 994 -50.15 28.99 27.79
CA SER A 994 -50.19 27.62 28.31
C SER A 994 -49.39 27.40 29.60
N ASP A 995 -48.53 28.35 29.98
CA ASP A 995 -47.66 28.37 31.17
C ASP A 995 -46.57 27.27 31.21
N GLU A 996 -46.18 26.73 30.04
CA GLU A 996 -45.35 25.52 29.93
C GLU A 996 -43.88 25.74 29.49
N SER A 997 -43.41 26.98 29.30
CA SER A 997 -41.97 27.27 29.10
C SER A 997 -41.64 28.76 29.32
N GLU A 998 -40.42 29.08 29.78
CA GLU A 998 -39.94 30.47 29.87
C GLU A 998 -39.95 31.15 28.47
N PRO A 999 -40.76 32.20 28.26
CA PRO A 999 -40.90 32.88 26.97
C PRO A 999 -39.57 33.44 26.43
N GLU A 1000 -38.65 33.77 27.33
CA GLU A 1000 -37.37 34.41 27.02
C GLU A 1000 -36.40 33.50 26.26
N THR A 1001 -36.33 32.21 26.61
CA THR A 1001 -35.51 31.21 25.91
C THR A 1001 -35.91 31.08 24.43
N LYS A 1002 -37.21 31.07 24.14
CA LYS A 1002 -37.69 30.93 22.76
C LYS A 1002 -37.35 32.18 21.95
N LEU A 1003 -37.51 33.39 22.51
CA LEU A 1003 -37.11 34.64 21.86
C LEU A 1003 -35.61 34.64 21.52
N ARG A 1004 -34.78 34.15 22.43
CA ARG A 1004 -33.33 34.00 22.20
C ARG A 1004 -33.03 33.00 21.09
N ASP A 1005 -33.71 31.86 21.04
CA ASP A 1005 -33.54 30.87 19.96
C ASP A 1005 -33.84 31.47 18.58
N GLN A 1006 -34.90 32.26 18.47
CA GLN A 1006 -35.28 32.91 17.22
C GLN A 1006 -34.31 34.04 16.85
N ALA A 1007 -33.92 34.87 17.81
CA ALA A 1007 -32.91 35.91 17.61
C ALA A 1007 -31.58 35.31 17.14
N PHE A 1008 -31.16 34.20 17.74
CA PHE A 1008 -29.96 33.47 17.33
C PHE A 1008 -30.04 32.95 15.90
N LYS A 1009 -31.21 32.43 15.49
CA LYS A 1009 -31.44 32.00 14.10
C LYS A 1009 -31.29 33.17 13.12
N ILE A 1010 -31.84 34.34 13.44
CA ILE A 1010 -31.71 35.54 12.60
C ILE A 1010 -30.25 35.98 12.52
N VAL A 1011 -29.52 35.99 13.64
CA VAL A 1011 -28.08 36.29 13.66
C VAL A 1011 -27.28 35.31 12.80
N LYS A 1012 -27.58 34.01 12.87
CA LYS A 1012 -26.95 33.00 12.01
C LYS A 1012 -27.22 33.28 10.52
N GLU A 1013 -28.46 33.61 10.15
CA GLU A 1013 -28.82 33.97 8.77
C GLU A 1013 -28.11 35.26 8.30
N GLU A 1014 -27.91 36.25 9.18
CA GLU A 1014 -27.14 37.47 8.88
C GLU A 1014 -25.66 37.16 8.62
N ILE A 1015 -25.06 36.28 9.41
CA ILE A 1015 -23.69 35.80 9.20
C ILE A 1015 -23.57 35.07 7.87
N GLU A 1016 -24.45 34.09 7.60
CA GLU A 1016 -24.44 33.31 6.35
C GLU A 1016 -24.66 34.19 5.11
N ALA A 1017 -25.48 35.24 5.22
CA ALA A 1017 -25.69 36.20 4.14
C ALA A 1017 -24.43 37.04 3.88
N GLU A 1018 -23.72 37.46 4.92
CA GLU A 1018 -22.47 38.20 4.80
C GLU A 1018 -21.36 37.31 4.22
N GLU A 1019 -21.26 36.04 4.62
CA GLU A 1019 -20.34 35.05 4.05
C GLU A 1019 -20.60 34.78 2.57
N LYS A 1020 -21.86 34.84 2.13
CA LYS A 1020 -22.23 34.74 0.69
C LYS A 1020 -21.90 36.02 -0.08
N ARG A 1021 -21.97 37.18 0.58
CA ARG A 1021 -21.72 38.49 -0.03
C ARG A 1021 -20.23 38.76 -0.24
N ARG A 1022 -19.39 38.29 0.69
CA ARG A 1022 -17.95 38.51 0.65
C ARG A 1022 -17.20 37.33 0.00
N PRO A 1023 -16.01 37.54 -0.58
CA PRO A 1023 -15.21 36.43 -1.09
C PRO A 1023 -14.83 35.47 0.05
N LYS A 1024 -14.76 34.16 -0.24
CA LYS A 1024 -14.52 33.07 0.73
C LYS A 1024 -13.29 33.23 1.65
N ASN A 1025 -12.34 34.10 1.29
CA ASN A 1025 -11.08 34.29 2.03
C ASN A 1025 -10.99 35.67 2.72
N SER A 1026 -12.10 36.41 2.81
CA SER A 1026 -12.10 37.78 3.35
C SER A 1026 -11.99 37.80 4.85
N PHE A 1027 -11.08 38.63 5.35
CA PHE A 1027 -10.99 38.93 6.76
C PHE A 1027 -12.02 40.01 7.10
N TRP A 1028 -12.91 39.72 8.04
CA TRP A 1028 -13.86 40.69 8.57
C TRP A 1028 -14.12 40.42 10.04
N LEU A 1029 -14.30 41.52 10.78
CA LEU A 1029 -14.42 41.47 12.24
C LEU A 1029 -15.84 41.12 12.66
N VAL A 1030 -16.85 41.80 12.12
CA VAL A 1030 -18.30 41.62 12.40
C VAL A 1030 -19.12 41.92 11.14
N PRO A 1031 -20.36 41.40 10.98
CA PRO A 1031 -21.14 41.61 9.77
C PRO A 1031 -21.39 43.10 9.52
N GLY A 1032 -21.23 43.53 8.26
CA GLY A 1032 -21.42 44.94 7.86
C GLY A 1032 -20.27 45.90 8.20
N LYS A 1033 -19.17 45.45 8.82
CA LYS A 1033 -17.95 46.25 9.06
C LYS A 1033 -16.68 45.63 8.47
#